data_AF-A0A819JNC8-F1
#
_entry.id   AF-A0A819JNC8-F1
#
_cell.length_a   1.000
_cell.length_b   1.000
_cell.length_c   1.000
_cell.angle_alpha   90.00
_cell.angle_beta   90.00
_cell.angle_gamma   90.00
#
_symmetry.space_group_name_H-M   'P 1'
#
loop_
_entity.id
_entity.type
_entity.pdbx_description
1 polymer ?
#
loop_
_entity_poly.entity_id
_entity_poly.type
_entity_poly.pdbx_seq_one_letter_code
_entity_poly.pdbx_strand_id
1 'polypeptide(L)'
;MTITVNNVYSQCMYLNVPINWNKTNLTTCTQTIEIFVKRYFLLGYENDSHHLWRIPGGGGIPISRLELESIGIISALNGSISIYLTDKRGVGKSSLLECPISIIENLSACLSYIKENEYRLKENTFTNTGYDLEYILKVINGDYRQYLKSNKRVILMGSSQGTYLLQRYLHITEDNQQVDRIIFDSVLPTDITRLTHGDKYMNYIFLDLFTRCSQDEQECSIYFQDNYPIRALYTYKMNEDFQTNSSCLYQLNITREDIDKKMSFIFYPNSMELFPALIYRINRCNSDDKNVLKHFINVTQPPAQDRLPGYSILVELNNNLAELWSPLNRNEKNPSCDYLKGLSMNTFVGTHVMPDIYCPIEEKKILGYPTDKFYRKYPKKKSKLPLLLLHGDMDSALPIPIARHFYKQYSLINSNITYIEMARTGHTPTTISYILSPRFQPDRSCLDKISKIDFSGRTTRTKRLAIQYFGSDDIWGIKKENETINNLAHVSLQSCEMLSFDDDKILHSIKSKLNSLNNNGTGTIIDSIQTCGYKWNIIENDDGDYFKDHAQRQRSQAFANPEDVVTSKIKNLVPTTTDPDVERVRRNHLNDIENIIPFLLIGFCYIPCNPDPNIALWHFRLFFLSRVLHTFAYQIPLPQPSRAITFFIGLITTVSMAIQVLIRVY
;
A
#
# COMPACT_ATOMS: atom_id res chain seq x y z
N MET A 1 -26.83 -12.80 -11.91
CA MET A 1 -27.19 -14.17 -11.54
C MET A 1 -27.35 -14.17 -10.02
N THR A 2 -28.58 -14.08 -9.55
CA THR A 2 -28.94 -13.90 -8.14
C THR A 2 -28.86 -15.27 -7.47
N ILE A 3 -27.77 -15.57 -6.78
CA ILE A 3 -27.71 -16.76 -5.93
C ILE A 3 -28.54 -16.43 -4.68
N THR A 4 -29.76 -16.94 -4.63
CA THR A 4 -30.52 -17.03 -3.38
C THR A 4 -29.83 -18.01 -2.46
N VAL A 5 -29.00 -17.51 -1.54
CA VAL A 5 -28.32 -18.30 -0.50
C VAL A 5 -29.33 -18.59 0.61
N ASN A 6 -30.19 -19.59 0.42
CA ASN A 6 -31.35 -19.79 1.30
C ASN A 6 -31.06 -20.46 2.66
N ASN A 7 -29.82 -20.84 2.98
CA ASN A 7 -29.52 -21.67 4.17
C ASN A 7 -28.36 -21.19 5.05
N VAL A 8 -27.86 -19.95 4.89
CA VAL A 8 -26.84 -19.39 5.80
C VAL A 8 -27.53 -18.71 6.98
N TYR A 9 -27.24 -19.20 8.19
CA TYR A 9 -27.79 -18.68 9.44
C TYR A 9 -26.71 -17.94 10.23
N SER A 10 -27.17 -17.08 11.15
CA SER A 10 -26.28 -16.41 12.09
C SER A 10 -26.72 -16.59 13.53
N GLN A 11 -25.76 -16.69 14.44
CA GLN A 11 -25.94 -16.66 15.89
C GLN A 11 -25.09 -15.54 16.48
N CYS A 12 -25.58 -14.93 17.56
CA CYS A 12 -24.93 -13.82 18.22
C CYS A 12 -24.81 -14.09 19.71
N MET A 13 -23.77 -13.58 20.34
CA MET A 13 -23.64 -13.54 21.79
C MET A 13 -22.93 -12.27 22.25
N TYR A 14 -23.17 -11.91 23.50
CA TYR A 14 -22.45 -10.85 24.21
C TYR A 14 -21.64 -11.48 25.34
N LEU A 15 -20.38 -11.09 25.45
CA LEU A 15 -19.46 -11.56 26.48
C LEU A 15 -18.98 -10.38 27.32
N ASN A 16 -19.04 -10.51 28.64
CA ASN A 16 -18.49 -9.52 29.55
C ASN A 16 -16.99 -9.74 29.69
N VAL A 17 -16.20 -8.69 29.43
CA VAL A 17 -14.75 -8.67 29.63
C VAL A 17 -14.37 -7.50 30.53
N PRO A 18 -13.27 -7.57 31.29
CA PRO A 18 -12.81 -6.45 32.09
C PRO A 18 -12.36 -5.31 31.18
N ILE A 19 -12.55 -4.07 31.64
CA ILE A 19 -11.98 -2.90 30.95
C ILE A 19 -10.45 -3.01 30.92
N ASN A 20 -9.81 -3.48 31.99
CA ASN A 20 -8.35 -3.60 32.10
C ASN A 20 -7.94 -5.02 32.50
N TRP A 21 -7.23 -5.73 31.61
CA TRP A 21 -6.75 -7.09 31.81
C TRP A 21 -5.48 -7.20 32.66
N ASN A 22 -4.94 -6.12 33.22
CA ASN A 22 -3.91 -6.18 34.27
C ASN A 22 -4.53 -6.18 35.69
N LYS A 23 -5.83 -5.86 35.82
CA LYS A 23 -6.58 -5.86 37.10
C LYS A 23 -7.50 -7.09 37.14
N THR A 24 -6.90 -8.28 37.00
CA THR A 24 -7.49 -9.53 36.47
C THR A 24 -8.47 -10.29 37.34
N ASN A 25 -8.74 -9.89 38.58
CA ASN A 25 -9.63 -10.70 39.40
C ASN A 25 -11.09 -10.39 39.02
N LEU A 26 -11.63 -11.12 38.04
CA LEU A 26 -12.98 -10.99 37.46
C LEU A 26 -14.11 -11.02 38.51
N THR A 27 -13.88 -11.66 39.65
CA THR A 27 -14.80 -11.67 40.80
C THR A 27 -14.78 -10.39 41.64
N THR A 28 -13.74 -9.55 41.49
CA THR A 28 -13.61 -8.24 42.16
C THR A 28 -13.52 -7.08 41.15
N CYS A 29 -13.57 -7.35 39.85
CA CYS A 29 -13.49 -6.34 38.81
C CYS A 29 -14.87 -5.68 38.68
N THR A 30 -15.04 -4.49 39.24
CA THR A 30 -16.33 -3.78 39.26
C THR A 30 -16.68 -3.10 37.94
N GLN A 31 -15.79 -3.13 36.94
CA GLN A 31 -15.98 -2.45 35.66
C GLN A 31 -15.70 -3.39 34.47
N THR A 32 -16.77 -3.85 33.83
CA THR A 32 -16.75 -4.68 32.62
C THR A 32 -17.32 -3.92 31.43
N ILE A 33 -17.01 -4.41 30.23
CA ILE A 33 -17.64 -4.00 28.97
C ILE A 33 -18.16 -5.24 28.25
N GLU A 34 -19.19 -5.05 27.44
CA GLU A 34 -19.74 -6.10 26.59
C GLU A 34 -19.00 -6.13 25.25
N ILE A 35 -18.62 -7.34 24.83
CA ILE A 35 -18.04 -7.64 23.51
C ILE A 35 -19.03 -8.48 22.72
N PHE A 36 -19.32 -8.04 21.49
CA PHE A 36 -20.22 -8.69 20.58
C PHE A 36 -19.49 -9.68 19.67
N VAL A 37 -19.98 -10.92 19.66
CA VAL A 37 -19.51 -11.99 18.78
C VAL A 37 -20.66 -12.49 17.93
N LYS A 38 -20.41 -12.64 16.63
CA LYS A 38 -21.36 -13.17 15.66
C LYS A 38 -20.75 -14.32 14.88
N ARG A 39 -21.51 -15.40 14.74
CA ARG A 39 -21.17 -16.58 13.98
C ARG A 39 -22.10 -16.69 12.78
N TYR A 40 -21.55 -17.00 11.62
CA TYR A 40 -22.27 -17.41 10.42
C TYR A 40 -21.96 -18.87 10.08
N PHE A 41 -22.97 -19.64 9.66
CA PHE A 41 -22.83 -21.05 9.31
C PHE A 41 -23.91 -21.50 8.32
N LEU A 42 -23.66 -22.60 7.62
CA LEU A 42 -24.66 -23.27 6.78
C LEU A 42 -25.48 -24.26 7.62
N LEU A 43 -26.81 -24.21 7.53
CA LEU A 43 -27.70 -25.12 8.24
C LEU A 43 -27.37 -26.59 7.91
N GLY A 44 -27.29 -27.44 8.93
CA GLY A 44 -26.89 -28.85 8.81
C GLY A 44 -25.38 -29.11 8.92
N TYR A 45 -24.55 -28.05 8.97
CA TYR A 45 -23.08 -28.15 9.10
C TYR A 45 -22.57 -27.51 10.40
N GLU A 46 -23.46 -27.16 11.33
CA GLU A 46 -23.19 -26.38 12.54
C GLU A 46 -22.08 -27.00 13.39
N ASN A 47 -22.08 -28.32 13.52
CA ASN A 47 -21.14 -29.04 14.39
C ASN A 47 -20.01 -29.71 13.62
N ASP A 48 -19.93 -29.51 12.30
CA ASP A 48 -19.00 -30.21 11.43
C ASP A 48 -18.08 -29.30 10.60
N SER A 49 -18.28 -27.98 10.66
CA SER A 49 -17.43 -27.02 9.98
C SER A 49 -16.14 -26.67 10.74
N HIS A 50 -15.08 -26.26 10.04
CA HIS A 50 -13.93 -25.59 10.67
C HIS A 50 -14.30 -24.16 11.10
N HIS A 51 -13.60 -23.58 12.08
CA HIS A 51 -13.85 -22.22 12.57
C HIS A 51 -12.86 -21.24 11.92
N LEU A 52 -13.38 -20.29 11.15
CA LEU A 52 -12.61 -19.17 10.62
C LEU A 52 -13.00 -17.88 11.34
N TRP A 53 -12.08 -17.32 12.11
CA TRP A 53 -12.24 -16.04 12.79
C TRP A 53 -11.67 -14.93 11.93
N ARG A 54 -12.51 -13.97 11.52
CA ARG A 54 -12.05 -12.82 10.73
C ARG A 54 -12.04 -11.56 11.58
N ILE A 55 -10.92 -10.85 11.53
CA ILE A 55 -10.68 -9.60 12.24
C ILE A 55 -10.54 -8.47 11.22
N PRO A 56 -11.43 -7.47 11.23
CA PRO A 56 -11.36 -6.37 10.28
C PRO A 56 -10.13 -5.48 10.54
N GLY A 57 -9.64 -4.88 9.45
CA GLY A 57 -8.69 -3.76 9.48
C GLY A 57 -9.26 -2.52 10.16
N GLY A 58 -8.46 -1.45 10.27
CA GLY A 58 -8.79 -0.17 10.91
C GLY A 58 -9.24 -0.26 12.38
N GLY A 59 -8.68 0.54 13.29
CA GLY A 59 -9.00 0.45 14.73
C GLY A 59 -10.50 0.54 15.03
N GLY A 60 -11.20 1.41 14.29
CA GLY A 60 -12.61 1.73 14.49
C GLY A 60 -13.61 0.95 13.63
N ILE A 61 -13.18 0.05 12.75
CA ILE A 61 -14.07 -0.57 11.75
C ILE A 61 -14.87 -1.73 12.37
N PRO A 62 -16.22 -1.71 12.26
CA PRO A 62 -17.09 -2.77 12.78
C PRO A 62 -17.14 -3.99 11.85
N ILE A 63 -17.59 -5.13 12.39
CA ILE A 63 -17.67 -6.39 11.64
C ILE A 63 -18.71 -6.40 10.53
N SER A 64 -19.64 -5.43 10.52
CA SER A 64 -20.64 -5.27 9.45
C SER A 64 -20.01 -5.17 8.05
N ARG A 65 -18.74 -4.70 7.97
CA ARG A 65 -17.96 -4.64 6.74
C ARG A 65 -17.53 -6.01 6.19
N LEU A 66 -17.46 -7.04 7.03
CA LEU A 66 -17.05 -8.38 6.65
C LEU A 66 -18.22 -9.34 6.42
N GLU A 67 -19.45 -8.96 6.81
CA GLU A 67 -20.57 -9.92 6.84
C GLU A 67 -20.97 -10.44 5.46
N LEU A 68 -21.15 -9.55 4.46
CA LEU A 68 -21.55 -9.96 3.11
C LEU A 68 -20.53 -10.90 2.45
N GLU A 69 -19.25 -10.55 2.58
CA GLU A 69 -18.17 -11.39 2.08
C GLU A 69 -18.12 -12.74 2.81
N SER A 70 -18.34 -12.74 4.13
CA SER A 70 -18.36 -13.98 4.93
C SER A 70 -19.49 -14.91 4.52
N ILE A 71 -20.69 -14.38 4.24
CA ILE A 71 -21.81 -15.16 3.71
C ILE A 71 -21.44 -15.77 2.34
N GLY A 72 -20.78 -15.00 1.48
CA GLY A 72 -20.27 -15.47 0.19
C GLY A 72 -19.28 -16.64 0.35
N ILE A 73 -18.30 -16.51 1.25
CA ILE A 73 -17.29 -17.55 1.48
C ILE A 73 -17.92 -18.84 2.03
N ILE A 74 -18.84 -18.75 2.99
CA ILE A 74 -19.53 -19.94 3.54
C ILE A 74 -20.29 -20.69 2.44
N SER A 75 -20.94 -19.93 1.55
CA SER A 75 -21.68 -20.48 0.42
C SER A 75 -20.74 -21.14 -0.59
N ALA A 76 -19.64 -20.47 -0.95
CA ALA A 76 -18.64 -20.99 -1.87
C ALA A 76 -17.95 -22.27 -1.35
N LEU A 77 -17.84 -22.41 -0.02
CA LEU A 77 -17.25 -23.58 0.63
C LEU A 77 -18.28 -24.62 1.10
N ASN A 78 -19.54 -24.48 0.67
CA ASN A 78 -20.63 -25.41 0.97
C ASN A 78 -20.71 -25.81 2.46
N GLY A 79 -20.54 -24.84 3.37
CA GLY A 79 -20.63 -25.08 4.81
C GLY A 79 -19.42 -25.77 5.45
N SER A 80 -18.32 -26.00 4.71
CA SER A 80 -17.07 -26.58 5.26
C SER A 80 -16.45 -25.72 6.36
N ILE A 81 -16.82 -24.44 6.42
CA ILE A 81 -16.41 -23.50 7.46
C ILE A 81 -17.61 -22.77 8.07
N SER A 82 -17.52 -22.49 9.37
CA SER A 82 -18.28 -21.45 10.06
C SER A 82 -17.38 -20.23 10.23
N ILE A 83 -17.92 -19.04 9.95
CA ILE A 83 -17.17 -17.79 10.11
C ILE A 83 -17.60 -17.09 11.40
N TYR A 84 -16.63 -16.75 12.22
CA TYR A 84 -16.78 -16.00 13.45
C TYR A 84 -16.23 -14.59 13.27
N LEU A 85 -16.98 -13.61 13.75
CA LEU A 85 -16.68 -12.20 13.69
C LEU A 85 -16.85 -11.62 15.09
N THR A 86 -15.95 -10.72 15.49
CA THR A 86 -16.08 -10.00 16.76
C THR A 86 -15.78 -8.52 16.56
N ASP A 87 -16.65 -7.66 17.08
CA ASP A 87 -16.38 -6.24 17.14
C ASP A 87 -15.29 -6.01 18.18
N LYS A 88 -14.27 -5.20 17.85
CA LYS A 88 -13.24 -4.77 18.80
C LYS A 88 -13.88 -3.93 19.90
N ARG A 89 -13.31 -3.91 21.10
CA ARG A 89 -13.80 -3.05 22.20
C ARG A 89 -13.96 -1.61 21.73
N GLY A 90 -15.07 -0.97 22.11
CA GLY A 90 -15.36 0.41 21.71
C GLY A 90 -15.85 0.57 20.27
N VAL A 91 -16.07 -0.52 19.52
CA VAL A 91 -16.51 -0.50 18.12
C VAL A 91 -17.80 -1.29 17.97
N GLY A 92 -18.64 -0.90 17.01
CA GLY A 92 -19.82 -1.65 16.62
C GLY A 92 -20.77 -1.86 17.79
N LYS A 93 -21.09 -3.13 18.07
CA LYS A 93 -21.92 -3.55 19.19
C LYS A 93 -21.12 -3.87 20.45
N SER A 94 -19.79 -3.77 20.41
CA SER A 94 -18.90 -4.02 21.55
C SER A 94 -18.70 -2.76 22.38
N SER A 95 -19.77 -2.33 23.07
CA SER A 95 -19.76 -1.15 23.95
C SER A 95 -19.19 0.10 23.24
N LEU A 96 -19.84 0.55 22.16
CA LEU A 96 -19.35 1.63 21.29
C LEU A 96 -18.78 2.84 22.07
N LEU A 97 -17.64 3.34 21.61
CA LEU A 97 -16.98 4.55 22.09
C LEU A 97 -16.91 5.55 20.94
N GLU A 98 -17.92 6.40 20.82
CA GLU A 98 -17.96 7.41 19.77
C GLU A 98 -18.66 8.67 20.27
N CYS A 99 -18.20 9.82 19.81
CA CYS A 99 -18.78 11.11 20.15
C CYS A 99 -20.17 11.27 19.51
N PRO A 100 -21.12 11.98 20.17
CA PRO A 100 -22.43 12.25 19.60
C PRO A 100 -22.37 13.00 18.27
N ILE A 101 -21.37 13.86 18.12
CA ILE A 101 -20.97 14.51 16.87
C ILE A 101 -19.52 14.07 16.64
N SER A 102 -19.21 13.59 15.43
CA SER A 102 -17.88 13.09 15.08
C SER A 102 -16.79 14.09 15.45
N ILE A 103 -15.66 13.58 15.95
CA ILE A 103 -14.49 14.40 16.28
C ILE A 103 -13.93 15.15 15.05
N ILE A 104 -14.11 14.58 13.85
CA ILE A 104 -13.71 15.21 12.59
C ILE A 104 -14.64 16.39 12.28
N GLU A 105 -15.94 16.24 12.52
CA GLU A 105 -16.93 17.29 12.27
C GLU A 105 -16.84 18.43 13.29
N ASN A 106 -16.71 18.10 14.58
CA ASN A 106 -16.63 19.10 15.64
C ASN A 106 -15.86 18.59 16.87
N LEU A 107 -14.55 18.83 16.86
CA LEU A 107 -13.68 18.50 17.99
C LEU A 107 -14.20 19.09 19.31
N SER A 108 -14.60 20.37 19.33
CA SER A 108 -15.04 21.06 20.54
C SER A 108 -16.27 20.41 21.18
N ALA A 109 -17.23 19.95 20.37
CA ALA A 109 -18.41 19.23 20.85
C ALA A 109 -18.06 17.83 21.41
N CYS A 110 -17.00 17.21 20.89
CA CYS A 110 -16.52 15.89 21.30
C CYS A 110 -15.65 15.91 22.58
N LEU A 111 -15.04 17.06 22.94
CA LEU A 111 -14.12 17.17 24.09
C LEU A 111 -14.72 16.71 25.43
N SER A 112 -15.98 17.07 25.71
CA SER A 112 -16.65 16.67 26.96
C SER A 112 -16.81 15.14 27.03
N TYR A 113 -17.23 14.52 25.92
CA TYR A 113 -17.35 13.07 25.83
C TYR A 113 -16.01 12.36 26.01
N ILE A 114 -14.94 12.88 25.39
CA ILE A 114 -13.58 12.36 25.55
C ILE A 114 -13.16 12.39 27.02
N LYS A 115 -13.39 13.52 27.70
CA LYS A 115 -13.03 13.69 29.12
C LYS A 115 -13.81 12.72 30.02
N GLU A 116 -15.11 12.55 29.79
CA GLU A 116 -15.95 11.62 30.55
C GLU A 116 -15.57 10.15 30.31
N ASN A 117 -15.07 9.82 29.11
CA ASN A 117 -14.71 8.46 28.71
C ASN A 117 -13.19 8.20 28.70
N GLU A 118 -12.38 9.09 29.28
CA GLU A 118 -10.92 9.01 29.27
C GLU A 118 -10.42 7.67 29.84
N TYR A 119 -11.08 7.18 30.89
CA TYR A 119 -10.77 5.88 31.51
C TYR A 119 -10.97 4.70 30.56
N ARG A 120 -11.96 4.75 29.65
CA ARG A 120 -12.18 3.71 28.65
C ARG A 120 -11.21 3.85 27.48
N LEU A 121 -10.92 5.09 27.05
CA LEU A 121 -10.00 5.36 25.95
C LEU A 121 -8.57 4.92 26.27
N LYS A 122 -8.10 5.15 27.50
CA LYS A 122 -6.79 4.68 27.99
C LYS A 122 -6.64 3.15 27.97
N GLU A 123 -7.75 2.45 28.16
CA GLU A 123 -7.80 0.98 28.23
C GLU A 123 -8.23 0.34 26.90
N ASN A 124 -8.59 1.15 25.90
CA ASN A 124 -8.87 0.71 24.54
C ASN A 124 -7.56 0.52 23.76
N THR A 125 -6.74 -0.43 24.22
CA THR A 125 -5.44 -0.75 23.65
C THR A 125 -5.51 -2.02 22.82
N PHE A 126 -4.60 -2.18 21.85
CA PHE A 126 -4.45 -3.45 21.13
C PHE A 126 -4.14 -4.62 22.08
N THR A 127 -3.48 -4.37 23.21
CA THR A 127 -3.16 -5.40 24.21
C THR A 127 -4.40 -5.88 24.93
N ASN A 128 -5.21 -4.98 25.48
CA ASN A 128 -6.48 -5.39 26.10
C ASN A 128 -7.43 -6.03 25.09
N THR A 129 -7.45 -5.54 23.84
CA THR A 129 -8.20 -6.16 22.74
C THR A 129 -7.69 -7.55 22.39
N GLY A 130 -6.37 -7.78 22.49
CA GLY A 130 -5.75 -9.08 22.29
C GLY A 130 -6.16 -10.09 23.38
N TYR A 131 -6.27 -9.63 24.63
CA TYR A 131 -6.81 -10.44 25.73
C TYR A 131 -8.31 -10.71 25.55
N ASP A 132 -9.10 -9.76 25.02
CA ASP A 132 -10.50 -10.02 24.66
C ASP A 132 -10.58 -11.17 23.66
N LEU A 133 -9.77 -11.14 22.60
CA LEU A 133 -9.74 -12.19 21.57
C LEU A 133 -9.36 -13.56 22.16
N GLU A 134 -8.34 -13.60 23.03
CA GLU A 134 -7.92 -14.81 23.74
C GLU A 134 -9.07 -15.39 24.59
N TYR A 135 -9.73 -14.55 25.37
CA TYR A 135 -10.84 -14.94 26.22
C TYR A 135 -12.05 -15.44 25.41
N ILE A 136 -12.39 -14.76 24.31
CA ILE A 136 -13.49 -15.15 23.41
C ILE A 136 -13.23 -16.55 22.82
N LEU A 137 -12.01 -16.80 22.34
CA LEU A 137 -11.62 -18.11 21.80
C LEU A 137 -11.72 -19.19 22.87
N LYS A 138 -11.29 -18.91 24.10
CA LYS A 138 -11.42 -19.81 25.25
C LYS A 138 -12.87 -20.13 25.59
N VAL A 139 -13.76 -19.15 25.62
CA VAL A 139 -15.18 -19.37 25.92
C VAL A 139 -15.84 -20.23 24.85
N ILE A 140 -15.55 -19.98 23.57
CA ILE A 140 -16.24 -20.63 22.45
C ILE A 140 -15.66 -22.00 22.11
N ASN A 141 -14.34 -22.16 22.14
CA ASN A 141 -13.69 -23.41 21.75
C ASN A 141 -13.22 -24.25 22.96
N GLY A 142 -13.13 -23.66 24.16
CA GLY A 142 -12.45 -24.22 25.33
C GLY A 142 -10.97 -23.80 25.39
N ASP A 143 -10.37 -23.87 26.59
CA ASP A 143 -8.95 -23.53 26.86
C ASP A 143 -7.96 -24.12 25.83
N TYR A 144 -8.16 -25.39 25.49
CA TYR A 144 -7.34 -26.17 24.57
C TYR A 144 -8.19 -26.77 23.45
N ARG A 145 -9.22 -26.04 23.02
CA ARG A 145 -10.18 -26.48 22.00
C ARG A 145 -11.00 -27.72 22.41
N GLN A 146 -11.15 -28.00 23.71
CA GLN A 146 -11.85 -29.19 24.19
C GLN A 146 -13.34 -29.26 23.81
N TYR A 147 -13.97 -28.14 23.42
CA TYR A 147 -15.35 -28.13 22.95
C TYR A 147 -15.47 -28.47 21.46
N LEU A 148 -14.35 -28.55 20.73
CA LEU A 148 -14.31 -28.90 19.32
C LEU A 148 -14.02 -30.38 19.12
N LYS A 149 -14.64 -30.99 18.11
CA LYS A 149 -14.23 -32.32 17.63
C LYS A 149 -12.77 -32.25 17.17
N SER A 150 -11.99 -33.30 17.44
CA SER A 150 -10.54 -33.34 17.22
C SER A 150 -10.09 -33.11 15.77
N ASN A 151 -10.96 -33.33 14.79
CA ASN A 151 -10.70 -33.09 13.37
C ASN A 151 -11.01 -31.66 12.90
N LYS A 152 -11.57 -30.79 13.77
CA LYS A 152 -11.91 -29.41 13.43
C LYS A 152 -10.72 -28.49 13.69
N ARG A 153 -10.70 -27.39 12.94
CA ARG A 153 -9.58 -26.45 12.91
C ARG A 153 -10.08 -25.07 13.29
N VAL A 154 -9.25 -24.30 13.98
CA VAL A 154 -9.48 -22.89 14.33
C VAL A 154 -8.45 -22.04 13.62
N ILE A 155 -8.91 -21.12 12.79
CA ILE A 155 -8.10 -20.27 11.93
C ILE A 155 -8.37 -18.82 12.32
N LEU A 156 -7.34 -18.05 12.68
CA LEU A 156 -7.46 -16.60 12.78
C LEU A 156 -6.99 -15.95 11.49
N MET A 157 -7.76 -15.01 10.97
CA MET A 157 -7.40 -14.20 9.82
C MET A 157 -7.62 -12.74 10.16
N GLY A 158 -6.57 -11.93 10.02
CA GLY A 158 -6.62 -10.50 10.26
C GLY A 158 -6.19 -9.77 9.00
N SER A 159 -6.94 -8.74 8.65
CA SER A 159 -6.67 -7.91 7.48
C SER A 159 -6.18 -6.52 7.92
N SER A 160 -5.16 -5.95 7.27
CA SER A 160 -4.67 -4.59 7.57
C SER A 160 -4.31 -4.42 9.06
N GLN A 161 -4.81 -3.40 9.78
CA GLN A 161 -4.59 -3.28 11.24
C GLN A 161 -5.09 -4.48 12.06
N GLY A 162 -5.98 -5.33 11.54
CA GLY A 162 -6.31 -6.62 12.16
C GLY A 162 -5.06 -7.50 12.31
N THR A 163 -4.10 -7.42 11.39
CA THR A 163 -2.80 -8.07 11.52
C THR A 163 -2.02 -7.57 12.73
N TYR A 164 -2.12 -6.28 13.08
CA TYR A 164 -1.51 -5.71 14.27
C TYR A 164 -2.07 -6.30 15.56
N LEU A 165 -3.40 -6.47 15.62
CA LEU A 165 -4.07 -7.16 16.73
C LEU A 165 -3.61 -8.61 16.84
N LEU A 166 -3.48 -9.33 15.72
CA LEU A 166 -2.99 -10.72 15.73
C LEU A 166 -1.54 -10.85 16.20
N GLN A 167 -0.67 -9.88 15.87
CA GLN A 167 0.67 -9.83 16.44
C GLN A 167 0.63 -9.62 17.95
N ARG A 168 -0.31 -8.81 18.45
CA ARG A 168 -0.50 -8.60 19.89
C ARG A 168 -1.05 -9.84 20.59
N TYR A 169 -1.98 -10.54 19.96
CA TYR A 169 -2.45 -11.86 20.40
C TYR A 169 -1.30 -12.87 20.54
N LEU A 170 -0.36 -12.90 19.58
CA LEU A 170 0.82 -13.78 19.63
C LEU A 170 1.80 -13.43 20.76
N HIS A 171 1.86 -12.17 21.21
CA HIS A 171 2.61 -11.81 22.43
C HIS A 171 1.95 -12.32 23.70
N ILE A 172 0.62 -12.42 23.71
CA ILE A 172 -0.18 -12.82 24.87
C ILE A 172 -0.24 -14.35 25.00
N THR A 173 -0.37 -15.06 23.88
CA THR A 173 -0.62 -16.50 23.83
C THR A 173 0.66 -17.28 23.52
N GLU A 174 1.58 -17.31 24.48
CA GLU A 174 2.93 -17.85 24.27
C GLU A 174 2.98 -19.37 23.98
N ASP A 175 1.90 -20.14 24.22
CA ASP A 175 1.81 -21.58 23.94
C ASP A 175 0.91 -21.96 22.75
N ASN A 176 0.18 -20.99 22.16
CA ASN A 176 -0.59 -21.09 20.90
C ASN A 176 -1.41 -22.38 20.67
N GLN A 177 -2.05 -22.95 21.70
CA GLN A 177 -2.87 -24.16 21.56
C GLN A 177 -4.34 -23.88 21.18
N GLN A 178 -4.78 -22.62 21.24
CA GLN A 178 -6.15 -22.20 20.91
C GLN A 178 -6.44 -22.18 19.41
N VAL A 179 -5.41 -22.10 18.56
CA VAL A 179 -5.55 -21.92 17.11
C VAL A 179 -4.63 -22.86 16.35
N ASP A 180 -5.05 -23.32 15.18
CA ASP A 180 -4.25 -24.20 14.32
C ASP A 180 -3.36 -23.43 13.35
N ARG A 181 -3.72 -22.17 13.04
CA ARG A 181 -3.01 -21.33 12.09
C ARG A 181 -3.47 -19.88 12.13
N ILE A 182 -2.61 -18.99 11.65
CA ILE A 182 -2.90 -17.56 11.50
C ILE A 182 -2.63 -17.13 10.06
N ILE A 183 -3.53 -16.33 9.51
CA ILE A 183 -3.41 -15.66 8.21
C ILE A 183 -3.29 -14.16 8.46
N PHE A 184 -2.18 -13.59 8.01
CA PHE A 184 -1.99 -12.16 7.94
C PHE A 184 -2.24 -11.68 6.50
N ASP A 185 -3.27 -10.87 6.33
CA ASP A 185 -3.70 -10.33 5.05
C ASP A 185 -3.43 -8.82 5.00
N SER A 186 -2.58 -8.37 4.08
CA SER A 186 -2.05 -6.99 4.06
C SER A 186 -1.42 -6.56 5.39
N VAL A 187 -0.23 -7.10 5.68
CA VAL A 187 0.46 -6.90 6.97
C VAL A 187 0.84 -5.47 7.30
N LEU A 188 0.63 -5.17 8.58
CA LEU A 188 1.07 -3.96 9.23
C LEU A 188 2.13 -4.29 10.30
N PRO A 189 3.43 -4.20 9.99
CA PRO A 189 4.53 -4.37 10.96
C PRO A 189 4.41 -3.44 12.16
N THR A 190 4.78 -3.97 13.34
CA THR A 190 4.78 -3.18 14.57
C THR A 190 5.92 -2.19 14.66
N ASP A 191 7.05 -2.45 13.99
CA ASP A 191 8.28 -1.71 14.17
C ASP A 191 8.45 -0.57 13.17
N ILE A 192 8.24 -0.78 11.87
CA ILE A 192 8.60 0.19 10.82
C ILE A 192 7.44 1.04 10.28
N THR A 193 6.19 0.63 10.51
CA THR A 193 5.04 1.31 9.92
C THR A 193 4.84 2.67 10.58
N ARG A 194 4.66 3.72 9.77
CA ARG A 194 4.39 5.07 10.25
C ARG A 194 3.17 5.62 9.53
N LEU A 195 2.16 6.03 10.28
CA LEU A 195 0.96 6.63 9.71
C LEU A 195 1.27 7.95 8.97
N THR A 196 2.26 8.70 9.47
CA THR A 196 2.80 9.92 8.85
C THR A 196 3.37 9.72 7.45
N HIS A 197 3.59 8.47 7.02
CA HIS A 197 4.06 8.12 5.69
C HIS A 197 2.94 7.64 4.75
N GLY A 198 1.67 7.66 5.19
CA GLY A 198 0.54 7.13 4.42
C GLY A 198 0.47 7.69 2.99
N ASP A 199 0.57 9.00 2.82
CA ASP A 199 0.52 9.62 1.49
C ASP A 199 1.77 9.30 0.66
N LYS A 200 2.94 9.14 1.30
CA LYS A 200 4.15 8.67 0.62
C LYS A 200 3.99 7.24 0.11
N TYR A 201 3.37 6.37 0.90
CA TYR A 201 3.10 4.98 0.52
C TYR A 201 2.15 4.90 -0.67
N MET A 202 1.06 5.66 -0.63
CA MET A 202 0.12 5.72 -1.73
C MET A 202 0.76 6.25 -3.01
N ASN A 203 1.51 7.35 -2.91
CA ASN A 203 2.24 7.95 -4.02
C ASN A 203 3.26 6.98 -4.65
N TYR A 204 3.93 6.16 -3.83
CA TYR A 204 4.85 5.15 -4.33
C TYR A 204 4.16 4.13 -5.25
N ILE A 205 3.00 3.61 -4.83
CA ILE A 205 2.22 2.66 -5.65
C ILE A 205 1.62 3.35 -6.89
N PHE A 206 1.25 4.63 -6.77
CA PHE A 206 0.77 5.41 -7.91
C PHE A 206 1.87 5.61 -8.97
N LEU A 207 3.11 5.88 -8.56
CA LEU A 207 4.25 5.93 -9.48
C LEU A 207 4.58 4.57 -10.10
N ASP A 208 4.51 3.49 -9.32
CA ASP A 208 4.68 2.13 -9.84
C ASP A 208 3.63 1.79 -10.90
N LEU A 209 2.37 2.22 -10.72
CA LEU A 209 1.32 2.07 -11.73
C LEU A 209 1.68 2.74 -13.07
N PHE A 210 2.19 3.97 -13.05
CA PHE A 210 2.61 4.67 -14.28
C PHE A 210 3.88 4.08 -14.88
N THR A 211 4.74 3.48 -14.06
CA THR A 211 5.90 2.72 -14.53
C THR A 211 5.44 1.47 -15.29
N ARG A 212 4.45 0.74 -14.76
CA ARG A 212 3.82 -0.40 -15.44
C ARG A 212 3.07 0.01 -16.72
N CYS A 213 2.38 1.15 -16.71
CA CYS A 213 1.78 1.71 -17.92
C CYS A 213 2.85 2.02 -18.99
N SER A 214 4.02 2.53 -18.59
CA SER A 214 5.13 2.82 -19.52
C SER A 214 5.69 1.56 -20.17
N GLN A 215 5.59 0.41 -19.49
CA GLN A 215 6.01 -0.91 -20.00
C GLN A 215 4.95 -1.57 -20.91
N ASP A 216 3.74 -1.04 -20.98
CA ASP A 216 2.67 -1.53 -21.85
C ASP A 216 2.55 -0.68 -23.13
N GLU A 217 3.38 -1.03 -24.11
CA GLU A 217 3.51 -0.35 -25.41
C GLU A 217 2.31 -0.51 -26.35
N GLN A 218 1.30 -1.31 -25.99
CA GLN A 218 0.17 -1.59 -26.89
C GLN A 218 -1.13 -1.03 -26.36
N GLU A 219 -1.32 -1.02 -25.04
CA GLU A 219 -2.61 -0.70 -24.43
C GLU A 219 -2.55 0.49 -23.47
N CYS A 220 -1.37 0.99 -23.10
CA CYS A 220 -1.27 2.14 -22.18
C CYS A 220 -0.35 3.27 -22.68
N SER A 221 0.93 3.00 -22.92
CA SER A 221 1.90 4.08 -23.19
C SER A 221 1.60 4.82 -24.49
N ILE A 222 0.98 4.16 -25.47
CA ILE A 222 0.58 4.72 -26.79
C ILE A 222 -0.27 5.99 -26.72
N TYR A 223 -1.00 6.18 -25.63
CA TYR A 223 -1.86 7.35 -25.46
C TYR A 223 -1.07 8.60 -25.05
N PHE A 224 0.15 8.42 -24.56
CA PHE A 224 0.97 9.51 -24.02
C PHE A 224 1.99 10.00 -25.03
N GLN A 225 2.30 11.29 -24.98
CA GLN A 225 3.34 11.88 -25.80
C GLN A 225 4.67 11.15 -25.58
N ASP A 226 5.35 10.80 -26.68
CA ASP A 226 6.62 10.06 -26.69
C ASP A 226 6.55 8.69 -25.96
N ASN A 227 5.35 8.11 -25.81
CA ASN A 227 5.08 6.91 -25.03
C ASN A 227 5.56 7.01 -23.57
N TYR A 228 5.50 8.21 -22.97
CA TYR A 228 6.07 8.47 -21.65
C TYR A 228 5.03 8.95 -20.63
N PRO A 229 4.20 8.03 -20.07
CA PRO A 229 3.16 8.35 -19.08
C PRO A 229 3.64 9.14 -17.86
N ILE A 230 4.88 8.91 -17.40
CA ILE A 230 5.46 9.61 -16.26
C ILE A 230 5.54 11.13 -16.50
N ARG A 231 5.82 11.58 -17.74
CA ARG A 231 5.82 13.01 -18.07
C ARG A 231 4.43 13.63 -17.92
N ALA A 232 3.37 12.89 -18.23
CA ALA A 232 2.00 13.37 -18.06
C ALA A 232 1.64 13.61 -16.58
N LEU A 233 2.22 12.86 -15.65
CA LEU A 233 2.08 13.14 -14.20
C LEU A 233 2.73 14.48 -13.82
N TYR A 234 3.92 14.76 -14.33
CA TYR A 234 4.57 16.05 -14.09
C TYR A 234 3.81 17.20 -14.74
N THR A 235 3.27 17.02 -15.96
CA THR A 235 2.37 18.01 -16.57
C THR A 235 1.12 18.26 -15.71
N TYR A 236 0.49 17.19 -15.22
CA TYR A 236 -0.64 17.28 -14.30
C TYR A 236 -0.29 18.10 -13.05
N LYS A 237 0.88 17.83 -12.46
CA LYS A 237 1.36 18.55 -11.27
C LYS A 237 1.67 20.02 -11.56
N MET A 238 2.35 20.32 -12.66
CA MET A 238 2.71 21.70 -13.03
C MET A 238 1.49 22.57 -13.40
N ASN A 239 0.36 21.98 -13.79
CA ASN A 239 -0.87 22.73 -14.05
C ASN A 239 -1.42 23.46 -12.80
N GLU A 240 -0.97 23.12 -11.60
CA GLU A 240 -1.24 23.83 -10.34
C GLU A 240 -0.46 25.15 -10.21
N ASP A 241 0.82 25.13 -10.58
CA ASP A 241 1.77 26.23 -10.32
C ASP A 241 1.59 27.43 -11.27
N PHE A 242 1.00 27.22 -12.45
CA PHE A 242 0.95 28.26 -13.49
C PHE A 242 -0.37 28.99 -13.65
N GLN A 243 -1.45 28.60 -12.94
CA GLN A 243 -2.79 29.21 -12.99
C GLN A 243 -3.13 29.85 -14.35
N THR A 244 -2.87 29.15 -15.45
CA THR A 244 -3.30 29.65 -16.75
C THR A 244 -4.78 29.32 -16.82
N ASN A 245 -5.62 30.31 -17.15
CA ASN A 245 -7.08 30.14 -17.30
C ASN A 245 -7.47 29.00 -18.29
N SER A 246 -6.49 28.44 -19.01
CA SER A 246 -6.59 27.30 -19.92
C SER A 246 -6.52 25.92 -19.25
N SER A 247 -6.07 25.74 -18.01
CA SER A 247 -5.95 24.41 -17.41
C SER A 247 -7.32 23.75 -17.19
N CYS A 248 -7.40 22.41 -17.28
CA CYS A 248 -8.69 21.72 -17.18
C CYS A 248 -9.35 21.88 -15.81
N LEU A 249 -8.55 21.78 -14.75
CA LEU A 249 -9.01 21.91 -13.38
C LEU A 249 -9.53 23.33 -13.11
N TYR A 250 -8.84 24.34 -13.64
CA TYR A 250 -9.30 25.73 -13.57
C TYR A 250 -10.67 25.91 -14.24
N GLN A 251 -10.87 25.36 -15.44
CA GLN A 251 -12.14 25.43 -16.17
C GLN A 251 -13.30 24.70 -15.46
N LEU A 252 -12.97 23.75 -14.58
CA LEU A 252 -13.93 23.00 -13.76
C LEU A 252 -14.09 23.57 -12.34
N ASN A 253 -13.40 24.67 -12.03
CA ASN A 253 -13.37 25.29 -10.71
C ASN A 253 -13.06 24.28 -9.58
N ILE A 254 -12.04 23.45 -9.80
CA ILE A 254 -11.57 22.46 -8.83
C ILE A 254 -10.06 22.56 -8.67
N THR A 255 -9.56 22.34 -7.46
CA THR A 255 -8.12 22.34 -7.19
C THR A 255 -7.50 20.97 -7.47
N ARG A 256 -6.17 20.93 -7.63
CA ARG A 256 -5.45 19.64 -7.72
C ARG A 256 -5.61 18.84 -6.42
N GLU A 257 -5.50 19.49 -5.27
CA GLU A 257 -5.70 18.86 -3.96
C GLU A 257 -7.07 18.16 -3.87
N ASP A 258 -8.14 18.79 -4.35
CA ASP A 258 -9.48 18.18 -4.37
C ASP A 258 -9.52 16.94 -5.28
N ILE A 259 -8.87 16.98 -6.44
CA ILE A 259 -8.76 15.84 -7.34
C ILE A 259 -7.92 14.72 -6.72
N ASP A 260 -6.80 15.04 -6.05
CA ASP A 260 -5.94 14.06 -5.40
C ASP A 260 -6.68 13.32 -4.28
N LYS A 261 -7.41 14.06 -3.43
CA LYS A 261 -8.29 13.49 -2.40
C LYS A 261 -9.32 12.55 -3.01
N LYS A 262 -9.93 12.92 -4.14
CA LYS A 262 -10.90 12.10 -4.88
C LYS A 262 -10.28 10.85 -5.51
N MET A 263 -9.08 10.97 -6.09
CA MET A 263 -8.31 9.85 -6.64
C MET A 263 -7.91 8.87 -5.54
N SER A 264 -7.44 9.36 -4.40
CA SER A 264 -7.00 8.54 -3.26
C SER A 264 -8.11 7.61 -2.76
N PHE A 265 -9.36 8.10 -2.77
CA PHE A 265 -10.52 7.36 -2.31
C PHE A 265 -10.78 6.10 -3.15
N ILE A 266 -10.72 6.23 -4.47
CA ILE A 266 -11.00 5.10 -5.36
C ILE A 266 -9.76 4.27 -5.69
N PHE A 267 -8.57 4.79 -5.41
CA PHE A 267 -7.31 4.05 -5.58
C PHE A 267 -7.20 2.87 -4.62
N TYR A 268 -7.80 2.99 -3.43
CA TYR A 268 -7.81 1.97 -2.39
C TYR A 268 -8.56 0.66 -2.75
N PRO A 269 -9.76 0.67 -3.39
CA PRO A 269 -10.50 -0.54 -3.76
C PRO A 269 -10.15 -1.19 -5.14
N ASN A 270 -8.92 -1.09 -5.65
CA ASN A 270 -8.48 -1.70 -6.94
C ASN A 270 -9.17 -1.17 -8.21
N SER A 271 -9.09 0.15 -8.47
CA SER A 271 -9.51 0.81 -9.72
C SER A 271 -8.33 1.31 -10.57
N MET A 272 -7.17 0.67 -10.43
CA MET A 272 -5.86 1.14 -10.91
C MET A 272 -5.83 1.43 -12.42
N GLU A 273 -6.54 0.65 -13.22
CA GLU A 273 -6.62 0.83 -14.67
C GLU A 273 -7.16 2.21 -15.11
N LEU A 274 -7.90 2.91 -14.25
CA LEU A 274 -8.51 4.19 -14.59
C LEU A 274 -7.53 5.37 -14.52
N PHE A 275 -6.48 5.31 -13.71
CA PHE A 275 -5.70 6.50 -13.38
C PHE A 275 -4.80 7.01 -14.50
N PRO A 276 -4.10 6.17 -15.27
CA PRO A 276 -3.38 6.65 -16.46
C PRO A 276 -4.34 7.36 -17.43
N ALA A 277 -5.52 6.77 -17.66
CA ALA A 277 -6.52 7.34 -18.53
C ALA A 277 -7.11 8.66 -17.97
N LEU A 278 -7.34 8.74 -16.66
CA LEU A 278 -7.78 9.97 -15.99
C LEU A 278 -6.76 11.11 -16.17
N ILE A 279 -5.47 10.84 -15.89
CA ILE A 279 -4.40 11.84 -16.05
C ILE A 279 -4.25 12.26 -17.51
N TYR A 280 -4.35 11.32 -18.45
CA TYR A 280 -4.36 11.63 -19.88
C TYR A 280 -5.51 12.59 -20.25
N ARG A 281 -6.73 12.30 -19.79
CA ARG A 281 -7.91 13.14 -20.04
C ARG A 281 -7.80 14.52 -19.39
N ILE A 282 -7.23 14.63 -18.19
CA ILE A 282 -6.98 15.91 -17.54
C ILE A 282 -6.04 16.78 -18.38
N ASN A 283 -4.97 16.20 -18.90
CA ASN A 283 -4.00 16.94 -19.71
C ASN A 283 -4.55 17.27 -21.11
N ARG A 284 -5.40 16.41 -21.70
CA ARG A 284 -6.02 16.62 -23.02
C ARG A 284 -7.14 17.67 -22.99
N CYS A 285 -7.98 17.64 -21.96
CA CYS A 285 -9.04 18.62 -21.65
C CYS A 285 -9.99 19.02 -22.80
N ASN A 286 -10.42 18.06 -23.63
CA ASN A 286 -11.47 18.36 -24.60
C ASN A 286 -12.87 18.37 -23.93
N SER A 287 -13.93 18.61 -24.72
CA SER A 287 -15.30 18.65 -24.18
C SER A 287 -15.79 17.32 -23.58
N ASP A 288 -15.35 16.19 -24.12
CA ASP A 288 -15.65 14.84 -23.57
C ASP A 288 -14.94 14.64 -22.22
N ASP A 289 -13.66 15.01 -22.14
CA ASP A 289 -12.87 14.91 -20.90
C ASP A 289 -13.47 15.73 -19.77
N LYS A 290 -13.97 16.93 -20.07
CA LYS A 290 -14.67 17.76 -19.07
C LYS A 290 -15.94 17.10 -18.55
N ASN A 291 -16.68 16.37 -19.39
CA ASN A 291 -17.87 15.64 -18.95
C ASN A 291 -17.49 14.46 -18.06
N VAL A 292 -16.47 13.70 -18.46
CA VAL A 292 -15.90 12.61 -17.65
C VAL A 292 -15.42 13.12 -16.30
N LEU A 293 -14.68 14.23 -16.28
CA LEU A 293 -14.17 14.82 -15.04
C LEU A 293 -15.29 15.35 -14.14
N LYS A 294 -16.32 16.00 -14.69
CA LYS A 294 -17.50 16.39 -13.90
C LYS A 294 -18.20 15.19 -13.28
N HIS A 295 -18.38 14.11 -14.05
CA HIS A 295 -18.96 12.88 -13.54
C HIS A 295 -18.09 12.29 -12.43
N PHE A 296 -16.79 12.13 -12.67
CA PHE A 296 -15.81 11.69 -11.69
C PHE A 296 -15.91 12.50 -10.40
N ILE A 297 -15.81 13.83 -10.49
CA ILE A 297 -15.90 14.74 -9.34
C ILE A 297 -17.18 14.54 -8.54
N ASN A 298 -18.31 14.31 -9.21
CA ASN A 298 -19.60 14.13 -8.57
C ASN A 298 -19.73 12.78 -7.86
N VAL A 299 -19.25 11.69 -8.48
CA VAL A 299 -19.39 10.33 -7.94
C VAL A 299 -18.29 9.95 -6.95
N THR A 300 -17.12 10.59 -7.04
CA THR A 300 -16.07 10.48 -6.03
C THR A 300 -16.29 11.54 -4.97
N GLN A 301 -17.08 11.20 -3.97
CA GLN A 301 -17.12 11.96 -2.73
C GLN A 301 -16.33 11.21 -1.67
N PRO A 302 -15.52 11.90 -0.85
CA PRO A 302 -14.99 11.26 0.34
C PRO A 302 -16.19 10.71 1.11
N PRO A 303 -16.17 9.43 1.50
CA PRO A 303 -17.25 8.89 2.29
C PRO A 303 -17.32 9.73 3.56
N ALA A 304 -18.52 10.05 4.01
CA ALA A 304 -18.70 10.29 5.42
C ALA A 304 -18.47 8.93 6.11
N GLN A 305 -17.20 8.53 6.31
CA GLN A 305 -16.82 7.31 7.02
C GLN A 305 -17.48 7.28 8.40
N ASP A 306 -17.67 8.46 8.99
CA ASP A 306 -18.40 8.80 10.20
C ASP A 306 -19.89 8.37 10.19
N ARG A 307 -20.47 7.99 9.03
CA ARG A 307 -21.87 7.54 8.92
C ARG A 307 -22.04 6.03 8.88
N LEU A 308 -20.96 5.25 8.89
CA LEU A 308 -21.09 3.80 8.96
C LEU A 308 -21.61 3.40 10.35
N PRO A 309 -22.78 2.74 10.47
CA PRO A 309 -23.33 2.39 11.78
C PRO A 309 -22.34 1.52 12.58
N GLY A 310 -22.00 1.99 13.79
CA GLY A 310 -21.06 1.31 14.67
C GLY A 310 -19.58 1.56 14.35
N TYR A 311 -19.25 2.39 13.36
CA TYR A 311 -17.89 2.89 13.20
C TYR A 311 -17.51 3.79 14.38
N SER A 312 -16.28 3.65 14.86
CA SER A 312 -15.71 4.54 15.86
C SER A 312 -14.44 5.19 15.34
N ILE A 313 -14.57 6.39 14.77
CA ILE A 313 -13.42 7.21 14.40
C ILE A 313 -12.61 7.60 15.65
N LEU A 314 -13.28 7.77 16.80
CA LEU A 314 -12.63 8.09 18.06
C LEU A 314 -11.65 6.97 18.49
N VAL A 315 -12.07 5.70 18.42
CA VAL A 315 -11.19 4.56 18.72
C VAL A 315 -10.09 4.42 17.68
N GLU A 316 -10.41 4.63 16.40
CA GLU A 316 -9.40 4.58 15.33
C GLU A 316 -8.29 5.60 15.55
N LEU A 317 -8.64 6.86 15.78
CA LEU A 317 -7.67 7.92 16.05
C LEU A 317 -6.86 7.62 17.32
N ASN A 318 -7.52 7.20 18.40
CA ASN A 318 -6.86 6.87 19.66
C ASN A 318 -5.81 5.75 19.51
N ASN A 319 -6.15 4.69 18.78
CA ASN A 319 -5.24 3.57 18.51
C ASN A 319 -4.07 3.98 17.60
N ASN A 320 -4.38 4.70 16.53
CA ASN A 320 -3.40 5.11 15.52
C ASN A 320 -2.39 6.13 16.09
N LEU A 321 -2.84 7.09 16.89
CA LEU A 321 -1.96 8.05 17.56
C LEU A 321 -1.04 7.36 18.58
N ALA A 322 -1.55 6.37 19.32
CA ALA A 322 -0.77 5.63 20.30
C ALA A 322 0.31 4.73 19.68
N GLU A 323 0.01 4.06 18.55
CA GLU A 323 0.83 2.94 18.06
C GLU A 323 1.44 3.16 16.68
N LEU A 324 0.93 4.10 15.87
CA LEU A 324 1.36 4.27 14.47
C LEU A 324 1.89 5.66 14.16
N TRP A 325 1.65 6.65 15.03
CA TRP A 325 2.05 8.03 14.80
C TRP A 325 3.51 8.34 15.18
N SER A 326 3.94 7.87 16.35
CA SER A 326 5.24 8.22 16.97
C SER A 326 6.46 7.81 16.12
N PRO A 327 7.62 8.47 16.24
CA PRO A 327 8.78 8.27 15.36
C PRO A 327 9.63 7.06 15.80
N LEU A 328 10.42 6.45 14.91
CA LEU A 328 11.12 5.17 15.18
C LEU A 328 12.04 5.24 16.40
N ASN A 329 12.77 6.35 16.51
CA ASN A 329 13.69 6.60 17.60
C ASN A 329 13.06 7.54 18.63
N ARG A 330 13.28 7.27 19.92
CA ARG A 330 12.79 8.16 21.01
C ARG A 330 13.37 9.58 20.95
N ASN A 331 14.49 9.75 20.24
CA ASN A 331 15.17 11.04 20.06
C ASN A 331 14.69 11.77 18.79
N GLU A 332 13.94 11.11 17.91
CA GLU A 332 13.33 11.76 16.74
C GLU A 332 12.10 12.55 17.19
N LYS A 333 11.93 13.76 16.66
CA LYS A 333 10.69 14.51 16.83
C LYS A 333 9.65 14.01 15.83
N ASN A 334 8.37 14.08 16.21
CA ASN A 334 7.29 13.92 15.24
C ASN A 334 7.41 15.01 14.16
N PRO A 335 7.05 14.70 12.90
CA PRO A 335 6.95 15.71 11.86
C PRO A 335 5.93 16.79 12.23
N SER A 336 6.20 18.05 11.88
CA SER A 336 5.23 19.14 12.05
C SER A 336 4.05 18.99 11.09
N CYS A 337 2.91 19.62 11.40
CA CYS A 337 1.76 19.62 10.49
C CYS A 337 2.09 20.29 9.16
N ASP A 338 2.86 21.38 9.17
CA ASP A 338 3.33 22.04 7.94
C ASP A 338 4.18 21.11 7.07
N TYR A 339 5.04 20.29 7.69
CA TYR A 339 5.83 19.30 6.97
C TYR A 339 4.92 18.23 6.34
N LEU A 340 3.94 17.70 7.08
CA LEU A 340 3.01 16.70 6.56
C LEU A 340 2.13 17.26 5.44
N LYS A 341 1.73 18.53 5.56
CA LYS A 341 0.98 19.24 4.52
C LYS A 341 1.82 19.41 3.26
N GLY A 342 3.06 19.90 3.41
CA GLY A 342 4.01 20.02 2.30
C GLY A 342 4.35 18.67 1.65
N LEU A 343 4.49 17.61 2.46
CA LEU A 343 4.69 16.25 1.95
C LEU A 343 3.49 15.79 1.10
N SER A 344 2.26 15.99 1.60
CA SER A 344 1.03 15.59 0.91
C SER A 344 0.87 16.38 -0.40
N MET A 345 1.09 17.70 -0.36
CA MET A 345 1.12 18.56 -1.55
C MET A 345 2.20 18.15 -2.56
N ASN A 346 3.31 17.54 -2.12
CA ASN A 346 4.34 17.08 -3.04
C ASN A 346 4.04 15.70 -3.66
N THR A 347 2.99 15.00 -3.25
CA THR A 347 2.56 13.73 -3.88
C THR A 347 1.72 13.99 -5.15
N PHE A 348 1.61 12.98 -6.03
CA PHE A 348 0.69 12.97 -7.17
C PHE A 348 -0.72 12.50 -6.78
N VAL A 349 -0.81 11.74 -5.69
CA VAL A 349 -2.06 11.32 -5.06
C VAL A 349 -1.80 11.12 -3.56
N GLY A 350 -2.70 11.64 -2.74
CA GLY A 350 -2.60 11.57 -1.29
C GLY A 350 -3.99 11.68 -0.66
N THR A 351 -4.13 11.10 0.53
CA THR A 351 -5.36 11.18 1.31
C THR A 351 -5.50 12.51 2.03
N HIS A 352 -4.38 13.17 2.37
CA HIS A 352 -4.30 14.36 3.21
C HIS A 352 -4.90 14.18 4.61
N VAL A 353 -5.29 12.95 4.98
CA VAL A 353 -5.89 12.62 6.28
C VAL A 353 -4.91 12.91 7.41
N MET A 354 -3.61 12.74 7.17
CA MET A 354 -2.58 12.98 8.19
C MET A 354 -2.45 14.45 8.59
N PRO A 355 -2.21 15.39 7.66
CA PRO A 355 -2.19 16.81 7.99
C PRO A 355 -3.58 17.36 8.38
N ASP A 356 -4.67 16.90 7.76
CA ASP A 356 -5.98 17.54 7.93
C ASP A 356 -6.73 17.05 9.19
N ILE A 357 -6.55 15.79 9.57
CA ILE A 357 -7.33 15.16 10.66
C ILE A 357 -6.42 14.80 11.85
N TYR A 358 -5.36 14.03 11.61
CA TYR A 358 -4.56 13.51 12.71
C TYR A 358 -3.71 14.59 13.38
N CYS A 359 -3.09 15.45 12.59
CA CYS A 359 -2.11 16.40 13.10
C CYS A 359 -2.72 17.43 14.09
N PRO A 360 -3.88 18.06 13.81
CA PRO A 360 -4.53 18.99 14.74
C PRO A 360 -4.94 18.34 16.08
N ILE A 361 -5.25 17.04 16.07
CA ILE A 361 -5.61 16.26 17.27
C ILE A 361 -4.35 15.93 18.07
N GLU A 362 -3.29 15.51 17.38
CA GLU A 362 -1.99 15.18 17.99
C GLU A 362 -1.34 16.39 18.65
N GLU A 363 -1.36 17.57 18.01
CA GLU A 363 -0.75 18.79 18.58
C GLU A 363 -1.35 19.14 19.93
N LYS A 364 -2.65 18.87 20.10
CA LYS A 364 -3.38 19.09 21.35
C LYS A 364 -3.23 17.94 22.36
N LYS A 365 -2.63 16.81 21.96
CA LYS A 365 -2.42 15.62 22.80
C LYS A 365 -3.70 15.11 23.48
N ILE A 366 -4.81 15.17 22.75
CA ILE A 366 -6.15 14.83 23.27
C ILE A 366 -6.36 13.32 23.32
N LEU A 367 -5.80 12.60 22.35
CA LEU A 367 -5.97 11.16 22.18
C LEU A 367 -4.62 10.45 22.18
N GLY A 368 -4.67 9.12 22.28
CA GLY A 368 -3.50 8.27 22.39
C GLY A 368 -3.32 7.80 23.83
N TYR A 369 -3.25 6.48 23.99
CA TYR A 369 -2.95 5.86 25.28
C TYR A 369 -1.43 5.76 25.51
N PRO A 370 -0.97 5.61 26.77
CA PRO A 370 0.44 5.47 27.09
C PRO A 370 1.10 4.32 26.32
N THR A 371 2.39 4.49 25.96
CA THR A 371 3.12 3.49 25.17
C THR A 371 2.98 2.08 25.76
N ASP A 372 2.43 1.17 24.96
CA ASP A 372 2.19 -0.20 25.37
C ASP A 372 3.51 -0.99 25.53
N LYS A 373 3.53 -1.96 26.44
CA LYS A 373 4.71 -2.80 26.71
C LYS A 373 5.21 -3.58 25.48
N PHE A 374 4.34 -3.89 24.52
CA PHE A 374 4.65 -4.59 23.28
C PHE A 374 4.78 -3.65 22.07
N TYR A 375 4.69 -2.33 22.27
CA TYR A 375 4.92 -1.33 21.22
C TYR A 375 6.25 -1.58 20.50
N ARG A 376 6.19 -1.68 19.16
CA ARG A 376 7.33 -1.98 18.27
C ARG A 376 8.11 -3.26 18.57
N LYS A 377 7.47 -4.26 19.16
CA LYS A 377 8.11 -5.53 19.45
C LYS A 377 7.46 -6.65 18.66
N TYR A 378 8.28 -7.58 18.20
CA TYR A 378 7.85 -8.89 17.74
C TYR A 378 7.84 -9.89 18.91
N PRO A 379 7.01 -10.95 18.85
CA PRO A 379 7.00 -12.00 19.86
C PRO A 379 8.41 -12.59 20.06
N LYS A 380 8.84 -12.77 21.32
CA LYS A 380 10.20 -13.23 21.63
C LYS A 380 10.38 -14.74 21.49
N LYS A 381 9.33 -15.52 21.75
CA LYS A 381 9.39 -16.98 21.79
C LYS A 381 9.29 -17.56 20.39
N LYS A 382 10.16 -18.53 20.08
CA LYS A 382 10.07 -19.24 18.80
C LYS A 382 8.78 -20.05 18.74
N SER A 383 8.05 -19.94 17.63
CA SER A 383 6.80 -20.68 17.40
C SER A 383 6.92 -21.62 16.20
N LYS A 384 6.12 -22.69 16.21
CA LYS A 384 5.88 -23.58 15.05
C LYS A 384 4.46 -23.45 14.51
N LEU A 385 3.66 -22.53 15.06
CA LEU A 385 2.30 -22.26 14.60
C LEU A 385 2.36 -21.88 13.10
N PRO A 386 1.64 -22.57 12.22
CA PRO A 386 1.58 -22.22 10.80
C PRO A 386 1.09 -20.79 10.58
N LEU A 387 1.94 -19.97 9.99
CA LEU A 387 1.62 -18.59 9.59
C LEU A 387 1.56 -18.50 8.07
N LEU A 388 0.52 -17.88 7.54
CA LEU A 388 0.49 -17.43 6.16
C LEU A 388 0.48 -15.91 6.13
N LEU A 389 1.36 -15.37 5.29
CA LEU A 389 1.37 -13.99 4.90
C LEU A 389 0.87 -13.85 3.45
N LEU A 390 -0.16 -13.04 3.26
CA LEU A 390 -0.69 -12.61 1.97
C LEU A 390 -0.52 -11.11 1.83
N HIS A 391 0.02 -10.69 0.69
CA HIS A 391 0.21 -9.27 0.43
C HIS A 391 0.16 -8.96 -1.06
N GLY A 392 -0.56 -7.91 -1.43
CA GLY A 392 -0.64 -7.43 -2.80
C GLY A 392 0.56 -6.57 -3.16
N ASP A 393 1.12 -6.72 -4.36
CA ASP A 393 2.22 -5.85 -4.82
C ASP A 393 1.78 -4.42 -5.18
N MET A 394 0.47 -4.19 -5.30
CA MET A 394 -0.15 -2.90 -5.54
C MET A 394 -0.92 -2.37 -4.32
N ASP A 395 -0.59 -2.84 -3.11
CA ASP A 395 -1.22 -2.38 -1.87
C ASP A 395 -0.86 -0.91 -1.59
N SER A 396 -1.79 0.00 -1.92
CA SER A 396 -1.62 1.45 -1.79
C SER A 396 -1.58 1.95 -0.34
N ALA A 397 -2.00 1.13 0.63
CA ALA A 397 -1.96 1.48 2.05
C ALA A 397 -0.62 1.06 2.67
N LEU A 398 -0.12 -0.11 2.28
CA LEU A 398 1.05 -0.77 2.84
C LEU A 398 1.89 -1.33 1.70
N PRO A 399 2.89 -0.60 1.18
CA PRO A 399 3.66 -1.03 0.02
C PRO A 399 4.45 -2.31 0.27
N ILE A 400 4.70 -3.08 -0.79
CA ILE A 400 5.33 -4.41 -0.70
C ILE A 400 6.67 -4.49 0.08
N PRO A 401 7.55 -3.45 0.13
CA PRO A 401 8.74 -3.51 0.99
C PRO A 401 8.41 -3.68 2.48
N ILE A 402 7.26 -3.15 2.93
CA ILE A 402 6.78 -3.29 4.31
C ILE A 402 6.46 -4.75 4.63
N ALA A 403 5.78 -5.45 3.71
CA ALA A 403 5.47 -6.86 3.88
C ALA A 403 6.71 -7.77 3.80
N ARG A 404 7.66 -7.46 2.92
CA ARG A 404 8.94 -8.17 2.86
C ARG A 404 9.72 -8.03 4.18
N HIS A 405 9.70 -6.85 4.79
CA HIS A 405 10.28 -6.65 6.13
C HIS A 405 9.56 -7.47 7.19
N PHE A 406 8.23 -7.45 7.21
CA PHE A 406 7.42 -8.27 8.13
C PHE A 406 7.81 -9.74 8.06
N TYR A 407 7.84 -10.30 6.84
CA TYR A 407 8.20 -11.69 6.59
C TYR A 407 9.60 -11.99 7.13
N LYS A 408 10.57 -11.12 6.84
CA LYS A 408 11.94 -11.25 7.34
C LYS A 408 11.97 -11.34 8.86
N GLN A 409 11.28 -10.44 9.58
CA GLN A 409 11.24 -10.47 11.04
C GLN A 409 10.59 -11.74 11.59
N TYR A 410 9.44 -12.14 11.04
CA TYR A 410 8.74 -13.34 11.49
C TYR A 410 9.48 -14.64 11.15
N SER A 411 10.21 -14.70 10.03
CA SER A 411 11.00 -15.88 9.65
C SER A 411 12.13 -16.19 10.63
N LEU A 412 12.61 -15.20 11.40
CA LEU A 412 13.62 -15.40 12.43
C LEU A 412 13.07 -16.07 13.70
N ILE A 413 11.77 -15.87 13.97
CA ILE A 413 11.10 -16.33 15.20
C ILE A 413 10.08 -17.44 14.94
N ASN A 414 9.73 -17.73 13.69
CA ASN A 414 8.82 -18.81 13.33
C ASN A 414 9.34 -19.55 12.10
N SER A 415 9.64 -20.85 12.27
CA SER A 415 10.15 -21.70 11.18
C SER A 415 9.05 -22.19 10.22
N ASN A 416 7.78 -21.94 10.53
CA ASN A 416 6.60 -22.41 9.81
C ASN A 416 5.78 -21.21 9.29
N ILE A 417 6.45 -20.28 8.63
CA ILE A 417 5.83 -19.15 7.96
C ILE A 417 5.93 -19.30 6.44
N THR A 418 4.81 -19.07 5.76
CA THR A 418 4.72 -19.03 4.30
C THR A 418 4.36 -17.61 3.87
N TYR A 419 5.08 -17.07 2.88
CA TYR A 419 4.75 -15.79 2.27
C TYR A 419 4.32 -15.97 0.81
N ILE A 420 3.23 -15.29 0.44
CA ILE A 420 2.75 -15.16 -0.93
C ILE A 420 2.61 -13.67 -1.27
N GLU A 421 3.35 -13.25 -2.29
CA GLU A 421 3.14 -11.97 -2.97
C GLU A 421 2.10 -12.17 -4.06
N MET A 422 1.03 -11.38 -4.05
CA MET A 422 -0.04 -11.43 -5.01
C MET A 422 0.15 -10.31 -6.03
N ALA A 423 0.61 -10.70 -7.21
CA ALA A 423 0.86 -9.77 -8.31
C ALA A 423 -0.42 -9.04 -8.72
N ARG A 424 -0.29 -7.75 -9.08
CA ARG A 424 -1.35 -6.85 -9.54
C ARG A 424 -2.55 -6.77 -8.61
N THR A 425 -2.34 -7.01 -7.31
CA THR A 425 -3.40 -7.03 -6.31
C THR A 425 -3.17 -5.90 -5.32
N GLY A 426 -4.20 -5.14 -4.98
CA GLY A 426 -4.12 -4.10 -3.96
C GLY A 426 -4.39 -4.60 -2.55
N HIS A 427 -4.91 -3.69 -1.71
CA HIS A 427 -5.05 -3.92 -0.28
C HIS A 427 -6.04 -5.05 0.05
N THR A 428 -5.70 -5.87 1.05
CA THR A 428 -6.45 -7.01 1.57
C THR A 428 -6.77 -8.09 0.53
N PRO A 429 -5.75 -8.70 -0.09
CA PRO A 429 -5.92 -9.81 -1.01
C PRO A 429 -6.54 -11.04 -0.32
N THR A 430 -7.85 -11.24 -0.50
CA THR A 430 -8.52 -12.42 0.06
C THR A 430 -8.24 -13.67 -0.78
N THR A 431 -7.87 -14.78 -0.12
CA THR A 431 -7.76 -16.11 -0.77
C THR A 431 -8.41 -17.20 0.08
N ILE A 432 -9.22 -18.02 -0.59
CA ILE A 432 -9.97 -19.11 0.05
C ILE A 432 -9.17 -20.43 0.04
N SER A 433 -8.28 -20.61 -0.94
CA SER A 433 -7.53 -21.86 -1.16
C SER A 433 -6.68 -22.31 0.03
N TYR A 434 -6.12 -21.36 0.80
CA TYR A 434 -5.31 -21.69 1.96
C TYR A 434 -6.15 -22.13 3.17
N ILE A 435 -7.38 -21.61 3.31
CA ILE A 435 -8.27 -21.90 4.44
C ILE A 435 -8.53 -23.40 4.53
N LEU A 436 -8.71 -24.07 3.37
CA LEU A 436 -9.03 -25.49 3.31
C LEU A 436 -7.84 -26.43 3.09
N SER A 437 -6.63 -25.90 2.82
CA SER A 437 -5.46 -26.74 2.51
C SER A 437 -5.12 -27.73 3.65
N PRO A 438 -5.12 -29.05 3.39
CA PRO A 438 -4.79 -30.07 4.38
C PRO A 438 -3.34 -29.98 4.86
N ARG A 439 -2.43 -29.61 3.95
CA ARG A 439 -0.97 -29.60 4.16
C ARG A 439 -0.40 -28.25 4.62
N PHE A 440 -1.26 -27.27 4.89
CA PHE A 440 -0.83 -25.91 5.26
C PHE A 440 0.08 -25.27 4.19
N GLN A 441 -0.03 -25.74 2.94
CA GLN A 441 0.66 -25.19 1.78
C GLN A 441 -0.40 -24.59 0.85
N PRO A 442 -0.31 -23.30 0.52
CA PRO A 442 -1.21 -22.67 -0.43
C PRO A 442 -0.94 -23.22 -1.82
N ASP A 443 -2.00 -23.51 -2.58
CA ASP A 443 -1.85 -23.75 -4.02
C ASP A 443 -1.49 -22.43 -4.71
N ARG A 444 -0.35 -22.44 -5.39
CA ARG A 444 0.21 -21.27 -6.09
C ARG A 444 0.02 -21.34 -7.60
N SER A 445 -0.58 -22.41 -8.12
CA SER A 445 -0.73 -22.67 -9.55
C SER A 445 -1.57 -21.61 -10.28
N CYS A 446 -2.37 -20.84 -9.54
CA CYS A 446 -3.20 -19.75 -10.08
C CYS A 446 -2.53 -18.37 -10.04
N LEU A 447 -1.37 -18.21 -9.39
CA LEU A 447 -0.72 -16.89 -9.27
C LEU A 447 -0.37 -16.30 -10.65
N ASP A 448 0.07 -17.14 -11.58
CA ASP A 448 0.37 -16.75 -12.96
C ASP A 448 -0.89 -16.40 -13.77
N LYS A 449 -2.07 -16.80 -13.28
CA LYS A 449 -3.37 -16.53 -13.91
C LYS A 449 -4.01 -15.23 -13.43
N ILE A 450 -3.43 -14.55 -12.43
CA ILE A 450 -3.95 -13.25 -11.98
C ILE A 450 -3.91 -12.30 -13.17
N SER A 451 -5.06 -11.75 -13.57
CA SER A 451 -5.16 -10.94 -14.79
C SER A 451 -4.21 -9.73 -14.76
N LYS A 452 -3.75 -9.32 -15.95
CA LYS A 452 -3.02 -8.06 -16.11
C LYS A 452 -3.94 -6.88 -15.77
N ILE A 453 -3.34 -5.73 -15.45
CA ILE A 453 -4.10 -4.48 -15.36
C ILE A 453 -4.63 -4.18 -16.77
N ASP A 454 -5.95 -4.02 -16.89
CA ASP A 454 -6.60 -3.83 -18.18
C ASP A 454 -6.56 -2.37 -18.61
N PHE A 455 -5.38 -1.91 -19.06
CA PHE A 455 -5.22 -0.58 -19.63
C PHE A 455 -5.98 -0.40 -20.95
N SER A 456 -6.38 -1.49 -21.62
CA SER A 456 -7.16 -1.42 -22.86
C SER A 456 -8.60 -0.95 -22.62
N GLY A 457 -9.11 -1.10 -21.40
CA GLY A 457 -10.50 -0.81 -21.04
C GLY A 457 -11.53 -1.77 -21.64
N ARG A 458 -11.11 -2.92 -22.19
CA ARG A 458 -11.99 -3.82 -22.94
C ARG A 458 -12.73 -4.82 -22.06
N THR A 459 -12.19 -5.15 -20.88
CA THR A 459 -12.81 -6.12 -19.99
C THR A 459 -14.12 -5.61 -19.41
N THR A 460 -15.06 -6.51 -19.14
CA THR A 460 -16.34 -6.16 -18.50
C THR A 460 -16.15 -5.49 -17.14
N ARG A 461 -15.09 -5.84 -16.41
CA ARG A 461 -14.74 -5.22 -15.12
C ARG A 461 -14.38 -3.75 -15.33
N THR A 462 -13.42 -3.47 -16.21
CA THR A 462 -12.96 -2.10 -16.43
C THR A 462 -14.04 -1.23 -17.04
N LYS A 463 -14.85 -1.75 -17.97
CA LYS A 463 -16.02 -1.01 -18.48
C LYS A 463 -17.02 -0.63 -17.39
N ARG A 464 -17.29 -1.51 -16.41
CA ARG A 464 -18.15 -1.18 -15.27
C ARG A 464 -17.55 -0.09 -14.40
N LEU A 465 -16.24 -0.16 -14.13
CA LEU A 465 -15.53 0.87 -13.37
C LEU A 465 -15.52 2.21 -14.13
N ALA A 466 -15.30 2.18 -15.44
CA ALA A 466 -15.37 3.35 -16.31
C ALA A 466 -16.77 3.97 -16.30
N ILE A 467 -17.85 3.18 -16.46
CA ILE A 467 -19.22 3.69 -16.38
C ILE A 467 -19.48 4.31 -15.01
N GLN A 468 -19.03 3.64 -13.95
CA GLN A 468 -19.21 4.11 -12.59
C GLN A 468 -18.50 5.45 -12.34
N TYR A 469 -17.22 5.57 -12.71
CA TYR A 469 -16.36 6.69 -12.33
C TYR A 469 -16.17 7.75 -13.40
N PHE A 470 -16.35 7.42 -14.68
CA PHE A 470 -16.25 8.34 -15.82
C PHE A 470 -17.58 8.60 -16.52
N GLY A 471 -18.62 7.79 -16.26
CA GLY A 471 -19.92 7.92 -16.94
C GLY A 471 -19.89 7.44 -18.40
N SER A 472 -18.82 6.77 -18.80
CA SER A 472 -18.56 6.23 -20.15
C SER A 472 -17.90 4.86 -20.03
N ASP A 473 -18.14 3.95 -20.98
CA ASP A 473 -17.44 2.66 -21.03
C ASP A 473 -16.08 2.73 -21.74
N ASP A 474 -15.74 3.88 -22.33
CA ASP A 474 -14.43 4.18 -22.91
C ASP A 474 -13.58 4.99 -21.93
N ILE A 475 -12.53 4.35 -21.40
CA ILE A 475 -11.63 5.00 -20.45
C ILE A 475 -10.74 6.06 -21.10
N TRP A 476 -10.42 5.98 -22.40
CA TRP A 476 -9.48 6.91 -23.08
C TRP A 476 -10.19 8.01 -23.87
N GLY A 477 -11.42 7.79 -24.29
CA GLY A 477 -12.27 8.81 -24.94
C GLY A 477 -11.80 9.14 -26.34
N ILE A 478 -11.46 8.11 -27.13
CA ILE A 478 -11.11 8.25 -28.54
C ILE A 478 -12.23 7.57 -29.31
N LYS A 479 -12.96 8.34 -30.14
CA LYS A 479 -13.97 7.78 -31.03
C LYS A 479 -13.29 6.71 -31.90
N LYS A 480 -13.62 5.44 -31.67
CA LYS A 480 -13.31 4.34 -32.59
C LYS A 480 -14.07 4.59 -33.89
N GLU A 481 -13.44 5.23 -34.87
CA GLU A 481 -13.83 4.99 -36.25
C GLU A 481 -13.35 3.58 -36.62
N ASN A 482 -14.33 2.72 -36.87
CA ASN A 482 -14.22 1.37 -37.45
C ASN A 482 -13.56 0.28 -36.60
N GLU A 483 -14.35 -0.34 -35.73
CA GLU A 483 -14.25 -1.78 -35.51
C GLU A 483 -15.66 -2.36 -35.31
N THR A 484 -16.12 -3.06 -36.34
CA THR A 484 -17.34 -3.88 -36.34
C THR A 484 -17.37 -4.79 -35.12
N ILE A 485 -18.33 -4.52 -34.23
CA ILE A 485 -18.71 -5.38 -33.12
C ILE A 485 -19.34 -6.64 -33.71
N ASN A 486 -18.57 -7.72 -33.78
CA ASN A 486 -19.13 -9.05 -33.89
C ASN A 486 -19.19 -9.69 -32.50
N ASN A 487 -20.40 -10.08 -32.15
CA ASN A 487 -20.83 -10.75 -30.92
C ASN A 487 -19.87 -11.85 -30.43
N LEU A 488 -19.78 -11.98 -29.10
CA LEU A 488 -19.78 -13.23 -28.30
C LEU A 488 -19.72 -12.80 -26.82
N ALA A 489 -20.84 -12.88 -26.09
CA ALA A 489 -21.33 -14.03 -25.33
C ALA A 489 -20.78 -14.10 -23.89
N HIS A 490 -21.71 -14.29 -22.96
CA HIS A 490 -21.55 -14.40 -21.51
C HIS A 490 -20.28 -15.14 -21.02
N VAL A 491 -19.50 -14.49 -20.15
CA VAL A 491 -18.71 -15.18 -19.11
C VAL A 491 -18.82 -14.41 -17.79
N SER A 492 -19.07 -15.16 -16.73
CA SER A 492 -19.30 -14.75 -15.35
C SER A 492 -18.04 -14.20 -14.67
N LEU A 493 -18.26 -13.50 -13.55
CA LEU A 493 -17.27 -13.21 -12.51
C LEU A 493 -16.38 -14.44 -12.25
N GLN A 494 -15.07 -14.32 -12.47
CA GLN A 494 -14.06 -15.16 -11.84
C GLN A 494 -13.24 -14.27 -10.91
N SER A 495 -13.75 -14.09 -9.69
CA SER A 495 -12.88 -14.08 -8.51
C SER A 495 -12.22 -15.46 -8.39
N CYS A 496 -11.06 -15.56 -7.75
CA CYS A 496 -10.39 -16.83 -7.43
C CYS A 496 -11.27 -17.76 -6.57
N GLU A 497 -12.23 -18.43 -7.16
CA GLU A 497 -12.86 -19.64 -6.63
C GLU A 497 -12.15 -20.84 -7.27
N MET A 498 -11.23 -21.47 -6.52
CA MET A 498 -10.75 -22.79 -6.88
C MET A 498 -11.56 -23.85 -6.13
N LEU A 499 -12.42 -24.49 -6.90
CA LEU A 499 -12.58 -25.95 -7.01
C LEU A 499 -12.63 -26.71 -5.68
N SER A 500 -13.86 -27.03 -5.26
CA SER A 500 -14.13 -28.25 -4.50
C SER A 500 -13.72 -29.47 -5.33
N PHE A 501 -12.83 -30.30 -4.78
CA PHE A 501 -12.70 -31.73 -5.15
C PHE A 501 -13.87 -32.46 -4.46
N ASP A 502 -14.62 -33.38 -5.08
CA ASP A 502 -14.22 -34.64 -5.72
C ASP A 502 -15.17 -35.04 -6.87
N ASP A 503 -14.67 -35.69 -7.93
CA ASP A 503 -15.15 -37.02 -8.36
C ASP A 503 -14.46 -37.53 -9.64
N ASP A 504 -13.72 -38.64 -9.47
CA ASP A 504 -12.93 -39.42 -10.45
C ASP A 504 -13.73 -40.08 -11.61
N LYS A 505 -14.94 -39.62 -11.95
CA LYS A 505 -15.79 -40.24 -12.98
C LYS A 505 -15.91 -39.45 -14.29
N ILE A 506 -15.48 -38.19 -14.31
CA ILE A 506 -15.56 -37.35 -15.53
C ILE A 506 -14.30 -37.47 -16.41
N LEU A 507 -13.14 -37.80 -15.81
CA LEU A 507 -11.89 -37.98 -16.54
C LEU A 507 -11.92 -39.20 -17.49
N HIS A 508 -12.76 -40.20 -17.20
CA HIS A 508 -12.90 -41.38 -18.06
C HIS A 508 -13.82 -41.14 -19.27
N SER A 509 -14.80 -40.24 -19.15
CA SER A 509 -15.67 -39.81 -20.26
C SER A 509 -14.93 -38.88 -21.23
N ILE A 510 -14.12 -37.97 -20.68
CA ILE A 510 -13.29 -37.03 -21.45
C ILE A 510 -12.14 -37.74 -22.18
N LYS A 511 -11.49 -38.76 -21.57
CA LYS A 511 -10.46 -39.58 -22.25
C LYS A 511 -11.02 -40.40 -23.43
N SER A 512 -12.26 -40.89 -23.35
CA SER A 512 -12.87 -41.62 -24.48
C SER A 512 -13.27 -40.70 -25.65
N LYS A 513 -13.57 -39.43 -25.37
CA LYS A 513 -13.91 -38.41 -26.38
C LYS A 513 -12.69 -37.67 -26.96
N LEU A 514 -11.56 -37.66 -26.24
CA LEU A 514 -10.29 -37.12 -26.75
C LEU A 514 -9.54 -38.12 -27.64
N ASN A 515 -9.74 -39.42 -27.46
CA ASN A 515 -9.21 -40.44 -28.37
C ASN A 515 -9.94 -40.51 -29.73
N SER A 516 -11.08 -39.84 -29.88
CA SER A 516 -11.82 -39.76 -31.16
C SER A 516 -11.54 -38.49 -31.97
N LEU A 517 -10.61 -37.63 -31.53
CA LEU A 517 -10.23 -36.40 -32.24
C LEU A 517 -8.78 -36.42 -32.77
N ASN A 518 -8.15 -37.59 -32.75
CA ASN A 518 -6.76 -37.76 -33.18
C ASN A 518 -6.66 -38.47 -34.53
N ASN A 519 -7.27 -37.90 -35.56
CA ASN A 519 -6.96 -38.23 -36.96
C ASN A 519 -6.97 -36.94 -37.78
N ASN A 520 -5.85 -36.72 -38.50
CA ASN A 520 -5.45 -35.57 -39.31
C ASN A 520 -4.75 -34.50 -38.45
N GLY A 521 -3.41 -34.51 -38.29
CA GLY A 521 -2.43 -34.30 -39.37
C GLY A 521 -2.61 -32.87 -39.91
N THR A 522 -1.72 -31.89 -39.76
CA THR A 522 -0.26 -31.80 -39.66
C THR A 522 0.00 -30.33 -39.29
N GLY A 523 0.88 -29.97 -38.35
CA GLY A 523 2.31 -29.85 -38.62
C GLY A 523 2.72 -28.36 -38.59
N THR A 524 3.86 -28.07 -37.96
CA THR A 524 4.56 -26.76 -37.86
C THR A 524 3.96 -25.71 -36.91
N ILE A 525 4.54 -25.64 -35.70
CA ILE A 525 5.04 -24.46 -34.94
C ILE A 525 5.41 -24.96 -33.52
N ILE A 526 6.23 -26.02 -33.47
CA ILE A 526 6.95 -26.43 -32.27
C ILE A 526 8.30 -26.90 -32.79
N ASP A 527 9.19 -25.94 -33.08
CA ASP A 527 10.62 -26.21 -33.30
C ASP A 527 11.47 -24.93 -33.33
N SER A 528 11.20 -23.98 -32.43
CA SER A 528 12.11 -22.82 -32.25
C SER A 528 12.20 -22.26 -30.84
N ILE A 529 11.88 -23.07 -29.82
CA ILE A 529 12.12 -22.69 -28.42
C ILE A 529 12.85 -23.84 -27.74
N GLN A 530 14.16 -23.92 -27.95
CA GLN A 530 15.18 -24.41 -27.01
C GLN A 530 16.52 -24.57 -27.71
N THR A 531 17.39 -23.55 -27.68
CA THR A 531 18.81 -23.65 -27.26
C THR A 531 19.54 -22.30 -27.39
N CYS A 532 20.53 -22.09 -26.51
CA CYS A 532 21.32 -20.87 -26.23
C CYS A 532 20.60 -19.89 -25.27
N GLY A 533 20.79 -19.92 -23.94
CA GLY A 533 21.95 -20.39 -23.19
C GLY A 533 23.00 -19.28 -23.05
N TYR A 534 22.65 -18.13 -22.47
CA TYR A 534 23.62 -17.19 -21.88
C TYR A 534 23.15 -16.70 -20.52
N LYS A 535 23.95 -17.01 -19.50
CA LYS A 535 23.90 -16.46 -18.14
C LYS A 535 24.02 -14.93 -18.22
N TRP A 536 23.09 -14.21 -17.60
CA TRP A 536 23.32 -12.84 -17.14
C TRP A 536 23.35 -12.83 -15.62
N ASN A 537 24.55 -12.60 -15.09
CA ASN A 537 24.77 -12.18 -13.73
C ASN A 537 24.28 -10.74 -13.56
N ILE A 538 23.57 -10.51 -12.45
CA ILE A 538 23.55 -9.30 -11.62
C ILE A 538 24.06 -8.01 -12.30
N ILE A 539 23.13 -7.13 -12.65
CA ILE A 539 23.33 -5.68 -12.55
C ILE A 539 22.07 -5.11 -11.90
N GLU A 540 22.11 -4.99 -10.57
CA GLU A 540 21.32 -4.02 -9.83
C GLU A 540 21.98 -2.63 -9.98
N ASN A 541 21.13 -1.60 -9.99
CA ASN A 541 21.42 -0.16 -9.80
C ASN A 541 21.62 0.68 -11.08
N ASP A 542 20.52 1.25 -11.58
CA ASP A 542 20.52 2.53 -12.28
C ASP A 542 19.71 3.54 -11.45
N ASP A 543 20.38 4.13 -10.45
CA ASP A 543 20.00 5.39 -9.76
C ASP A 543 21.32 6.10 -9.37
N GLY A 544 22.13 6.38 -10.39
CA GLY A 544 23.53 6.75 -10.24
C GLY A 544 23.76 8.25 -10.31
N ASP A 545 23.71 8.94 -9.16
CA ASP A 545 24.78 9.90 -8.81
C ASP A 545 24.70 10.40 -7.36
N TYR A 546 23.52 10.37 -6.73
CA TYR A 546 23.37 10.72 -5.30
C TYR A 546 23.79 9.59 -4.34
N PHE A 547 23.69 8.32 -4.75
CA PHE A 547 23.98 7.16 -3.89
C PHE A 547 25.41 6.61 -3.99
N LYS A 548 26.25 7.14 -4.89
CA LYS A 548 27.63 6.67 -5.06
C LYS A 548 28.47 6.86 -3.79
N ASP A 549 28.31 7.96 -3.06
CA ASP A 549 29.07 8.20 -1.82
C ASP A 549 28.74 7.15 -0.74
N HIS A 550 27.46 6.83 -0.56
CA HIS A 550 27.03 5.86 0.44
C HIS A 550 27.41 4.41 0.08
N ALA A 551 27.35 4.06 -1.21
CA ALA A 551 27.76 2.76 -1.73
C ALA A 551 29.29 2.58 -1.77
N GLN A 552 30.05 3.64 -2.07
CA GLN A 552 31.52 3.64 -2.05
C GLN A 552 32.03 3.51 -0.62
N ARG A 553 31.45 4.24 0.36
CA ARG A 553 31.78 4.09 1.80
C ARG A 553 31.51 2.68 2.32
N GLN A 554 30.43 2.04 1.86
CA GLN A 554 30.14 0.64 2.18
C GLN A 554 31.16 -0.33 1.56
N ARG A 555 31.67 -0.04 0.35
CA ARG A 555 32.67 -0.87 -0.33
C ARG A 555 34.09 -0.67 0.22
N SER A 556 34.47 0.56 0.55
CA SER A 556 35.82 0.90 1.05
C SER A 556 35.95 0.79 2.57
N GLN A 557 34.83 0.57 3.28
CA GLN A 557 34.77 0.40 4.74
C GLN A 557 35.23 1.63 5.53
N ALA A 558 35.27 2.79 4.89
CA ALA A 558 35.63 4.06 5.49
C ALA A 558 34.37 4.81 5.94
N PHE A 559 33.94 4.52 7.16
CA PHE A 559 32.79 5.18 7.78
C PHE A 559 33.27 6.37 8.62
N ALA A 560 32.67 7.54 8.39
CA ALA A 560 33.01 8.77 9.10
C ALA A 560 32.43 8.80 10.52
N ASN A 561 31.29 8.13 10.72
CA ASN A 561 30.57 8.17 11.98
C ASN A 561 30.59 6.81 12.70
N PRO A 562 30.66 6.79 14.05
CA PRO A 562 30.76 5.56 14.83
C PRO A 562 29.49 4.67 14.77
N GLU A 563 28.31 5.22 14.51
CA GLU A 563 27.06 4.47 14.37
C GLU A 563 27.04 3.53 13.14
N ASP A 564 27.73 3.90 12.07
CA ASP A 564 27.79 3.12 10.83
C ASP A 564 28.77 1.95 10.95
N VAL A 565 29.78 2.09 11.82
CA VAL A 565 30.74 1.02 12.15
C VAL A 565 30.05 -0.11 12.92
N VAL A 566 29.14 0.23 13.84
CA VAL A 566 28.39 -0.74 14.67
C VAL A 566 27.45 -1.62 13.82
N THR A 567 27.01 -1.12 12.68
CA THR A 567 26.13 -1.84 11.75
C THR A 567 26.90 -2.77 10.80
N SER A 568 28.22 -2.60 10.68
CA SER A 568 29.08 -3.47 9.87
C SER A 568 29.45 -4.75 10.64
N LYS A 569 29.38 -5.93 9.99
CA LYS A 569 29.67 -7.24 10.62
C LYS A 569 31.15 -7.49 10.90
N ILE A 570 32.02 -6.50 10.76
CA ILE A 570 33.47 -6.67 10.75
C ILE A 570 34.04 -6.13 12.05
N LYS A 571 34.72 -7.01 12.80
CA LYS A 571 35.35 -6.66 14.07
C LYS A 571 36.60 -5.81 13.81
N ASN A 572 36.76 -4.74 14.59
CA ASN A 572 37.89 -3.80 14.60
C ASN A 572 37.95 -2.77 13.46
N LEU A 573 36.81 -2.38 12.86
CA LEU A 573 36.77 -1.17 12.04
C LEU A 573 36.93 0.08 12.91
N VAL A 574 37.87 0.96 12.56
CA VAL A 574 38.03 2.27 13.18
C VAL A 574 37.39 3.31 12.25
N PRO A 575 36.56 4.24 12.75
CA PRO A 575 36.03 5.33 11.94
C PRO A 575 37.18 6.07 11.25
N THR A 576 37.17 6.10 9.93
CA THR A 576 38.28 6.65 9.14
C THR A 576 37.71 7.67 8.17
N THR A 577 38.03 8.95 8.38
CA THR A 577 37.60 10.09 7.56
C THR A 577 38.54 10.37 6.39
N THR A 578 39.58 9.55 6.21
CA THR A 578 40.73 9.83 5.33
C THR A 578 40.80 8.93 4.09
N ASP A 579 39.73 8.19 3.77
CA ASP A 579 39.71 7.35 2.59
C ASP A 579 39.78 8.20 1.30
N PRO A 580 40.82 8.00 0.47
CA PRO A 580 41.08 8.86 -0.69
C PRO A 580 40.03 8.73 -1.80
N ASP A 581 39.28 7.63 -1.88
CA ASP A 581 38.22 7.42 -2.86
C ASP A 581 36.89 8.02 -2.39
N VAL A 582 36.59 7.93 -1.09
CA VAL A 582 35.44 8.62 -0.49
C VAL A 582 35.61 10.13 -0.57
N GLU A 583 36.79 10.65 -0.22
CA GLU A 583 37.10 12.07 -0.36
C GLU A 583 37.06 12.53 -1.83
N ARG A 584 37.38 11.65 -2.78
CA ARG A 584 37.26 11.96 -4.21
C ARG A 584 35.81 12.14 -4.63
N VAL A 585 34.90 11.25 -4.20
CA VAL A 585 33.47 11.39 -4.50
C VAL A 585 32.89 12.64 -3.82
N ARG A 586 33.21 12.86 -2.53
CA ARG A 586 32.75 14.04 -1.78
C ARG A 586 33.16 15.36 -2.43
N ARG A 587 34.42 15.47 -2.88
CA ARG A 587 34.91 16.68 -3.56
C ARG A 587 34.28 16.87 -4.94
N ASN A 588 33.95 15.78 -5.65
CA ASN A 588 33.21 15.87 -6.90
C ASN A 588 31.79 16.41 -6.68
N HIS A 589 31.09 15.92 -5.65
CA HIS A 589 29.76 16.42 -5.29
C HIS A 589 29.78 17.87 -4.84
N LEU A 590 30.72 18.26 -3.98
CA LEU A 590 30.86 19.66 -3.56
C LEU A 590 31.14 20.59 -4.75
N ASN A 591 32.03 20.19 -5.65
CA ASN A 591 32.28 20.96 -6.86
C ASN A 591 31.03 21.07 -7.74
N ASP A 592 30.22 20.02 -7.83
CA ASP A 592 28.96 20.07 -8.58
C ASP A 592 27.96 21.04 -7.96
N ILE A 593 27.79 20.98 -6.63
CA ILE A 593 26.93 21.88 -5.87
C ILE A 593 27.37 23.35 -6.02
N GLU A 594 28.67 23.62 -5.89
CA GLU A 594 29.25 24.96 -6.02
C GLU A 594 29.05 25.57 -7.42
N ASN A 595 28.87 24.75 -8.46
CA ASN A 595 28.69 25.22 -9.84
C ASN A 595 27.22 25.24 -10.30
N ILE A 596 26.43 24.25 -9.89
CA ILE A 596 25.02 24.15 -10.29
C ILE A 596 24.16 25.24 -9.64
N ILE A 597 24.42 25.59 -8.38
CA ILE A 597 23.63 26.60 -7.66
C ILE A 597 23.74 27.99 -8.34
N PRO A 598 24.94 28.54 -8.61
CA PRO A 598 25.07 29.79 -9.34
C PRO A 598 24.47 29.73 -10.75
N PHE A 599 24.66 28.61 -11.47
CA PHE A 599 24.13 28.44 -12.82
C PHE A 599 22.59 28.48 -12.84
N LEU A 600 21.93 27.82 -11.89
CA LEU A 600 20.47 27.84 -11.79
C LEU A 600 19.96 29.25 -11.46
N LEU A 601 20.57 29.94 -10.49
CA LEU A 601 20.18 31.31 -10.13
C LEU A 601 20.33 32.27 -11.31
N ILE A 602 21.46 32.22 -12.03
CA ILE A 602 21.69 33.03 -13.22
C ILE A 602 20.76 32.61 -14.35
N GLY A 603 20.49 31.32 -14.53
CA GLY A 603 19.54 30.78 -15.51
C GLY A 603 18.11 31.30 -15.32
N PHE A 604 17.64 31.36 -14.06
CA PHE A 604 16.34 31.94 -13.72
C PHE A 604 16.27 33.44 -14.04
N CYS A 605 17.37 34.18 -13.90
CA CYS A 605 17.43 35.58 -14.32
C CYS A 605 17.63 35.74 -15.84
N TYR A 606 18.28 34.78 -16.51
CA TYR A 606 18.65 34.84 -17.92
C TYR A 606 17.47 34.58 -18.86
N ILE A 607 16.61 33.61 -18.55
CA ILE A 607 15.46 33.24 -19.40
C ILE A 607 14.48 34.42 -19.59
N PRO A 608 14.08 35.16 -18.55
CA PRO A 608 13.20 36.33 -18.70
C PRO A 608 13.79 37.49 -19.51
N CYS A 609 15.12 37.55 -19.67
CA CYS A 609 15.78 38.58 -20.48
C CYS A 609 15.61 38.40 -22.01
N ASN A 610 14.82 37.41 -22.44
CA ASN A 610 14.58 37.05 -23.84
C ASN A 610 15.88 36.93 -24.67
N PRO A 611 16.82 36.07 -24.25
CA PRO A 611 18.07 35.84 -24.99
C PRO A 611 17.78 35.19 -26.35
N ASP A 612 18.74 35.29 -27.27
CA ASP A 612 18.63 34.56 -28.54
C ASP A 612 18.48 33.05 -28.27
N PRO A 613 17.46 32.36 -28.82
CA PRO A 613 17.17 30.97 -28.51
C PRO A 613 18.31 30.00 -28.83
N ASN A 614 19.08 30.25 -29.89
CA ASN A 614 20.22 29.39 -30.25
C ASN A 614 21.37 29.60 -29.27
N ILE A 615 21.63 30.85 -28.90
CA ILE A 615 22.65 31.19 -27.91
C ILE A 615 22.27 30.58 -26.55
N ALA A 616 21.04 30.75 -26.10
CA ALA A 616 20.57 30.19 -24.83
C ALA A 616 20.66 28.66 -24.80
N LEU A 617 20.20 27.99 -25.86
CA LEU A 617 20.28 26.53 -25.98
C LEU A 617 21.72 26.04 -25.85
N TRP A 618 22.68 26.73 -26.48
CA TRP A 618 24.09 26.36 -26.36
C TRP A 618 24.67 26.64 -24.98
N HIS A 619 24.26 27.70 -24.27
CA HIS A 619 24.68 27.90 -22.88
C HIS A 619 24.24 26.75 -21.96
N PHE A 620 22.98 26.31 -22.06
CA PHE A 620 22.51 25.16 -21.25
C PHE A 620 23.21 23.85 -21.61
N ARG A 621 23.43 23.59 -22.91
CA ARG A 621 24.12 22.38 -23.38
C ARG A 621 25.59 22.36 -23.00
N LEU A 622 26.30 23.48 -23.15
CA LEU A 622 27.73 23.56 -22.86
C LEU A 622 28.00 23.40 -21.37
N PHE A 623 27.17 24.00 -20.52
CA PHE A 623 27.25 23.82 -19.08
C PHE A 623 27.00 22.36 -18.68
N PHE A 624 25.92 21.74 -19.17
CA PHE A 624 25.63 20.33 -18.89
C PHE A 624 26.77 19.40 -19.32
N LEU A 625 27.28 19.57 -20.55
CA LEU A 625 28.36 18.75 -21.08
C LEU A 625 29.67 18.95 -20.27
N SER A 626 29.96 20.20 -19.88
CA SER A 626 31.09 20.52 -18.99
C SER A 626 31.01 19.76 -17.66
N ARG A 627 29.82 19.70 -17.02
CA ARG A 627 29.63 19.00 -15.74
C ARG A 627 29.79 17.50 -15.87
N VAL A 628 29.22 16.90 -16.92
CA VAL A 628 29.38 15.47 -17.20
C VAL A 628 30.84 15.12 -17.42
N LEU A 629 31.55 15.89 -18.27
CA LEU A 629 32.97 15.67 -18.54
C LEU A 629 33.86 15.93 -17.30
N HIS A 630 33.52 16.92 -16.48
CA HIS A 630 34.23 17.20 -15.23
C HIS A 630 34.09 16.03 -14.25
N THR A 631 32.90 15.46 -14.11
CA THR A 631 32.64 14.27 -13.28
C THR A 631 33.45 13.07 -13.75
N PHE A 632 33.50 12.80 -15.06
CA PHE A 632 34.35 11.73 -15.61
C PHE A 632 35.84 12.00 -15.38
N ALA A 633 36.31 13.23 -15.60
CA ALA A 633 37.70 13.62 -15.35
C ALA A 633 38.10 13.59 -13.87
N TYR A 634 37.13 13.71 -12.96
CA TYR A 634 37.34 13.61 -11.53
C TYR A 634 37.46 12.15 -11.07
N GLN A 635 36.60 11.27 -11.58
CA GLN A 635 36.51 9.87 -11.16
C GLN A 635 37.55 8.97 -11.83
N ILE A 636 37.86 9.24 -13.10
CA ILE A 636 38.92 8.56 -13.85
C ILE A 636 40.21 9.38 -13.63
N PRO A 637 41.38 8.76 -13.34
CA PRO A 637 42.64 9.49 -13.15
C PRO A 637 43.19 9.99 -14.50
N LEU A 638 42.41 10.79 -15.22
CA LEU A 638 42.85 11.47 -16.45
C LEU A 638 43.94 12.48 -16.07
N PRO A 639 45.00 12.61 -16.91
CA PRO A 639 46.06 13.57 -16.65
C PRO A 639 45.50 15.00 -16.60
N GLN A 640 46.09 15.81 -15.71
CA GLN A 640 45.93 17.27 -15.79
C GLN A 640 46.37 17.71 -17.19
N PRO A 641 45.65 18.62 -17.88
CA PRO A 641 44.74 19.65 -17.36
C PRO A 641 43.23 19.38 -17.56
N SER A 642 42.80 18.14 -17.83
CA SER A 642 41.40 17.79 -18.16
C SER A 642 40.33 18.33 -17.20
N ARG A 643 40.60 18.31 -15.89
CA ARG A 643 39.71 18.84 -14.84
C ARG A 643 39.58 20.36 -14.88
N ALA A 644 40.70 21.07 -15.08
CA ALA A 644 40.70 22.51 -15.16
C ALA A 644 39.94 22.99 -16.41
N ILE A 645 40.18 22.35 -17.56
CA ILE A 645 39.52 22.69 -18.82
C ILE A 645 38.00 22.54 -18.70
N THR A 646 37.54 21.38 -18.20
CA THR A 646 36.10 21.11 -18.07
C THR A 646 35.43 22.05 -17.07
N PHE A 647 36.09 22.38 -15.96
CA PHE A 647 35.63 23.37 -15.00
C PHE A 647 35.52 24.78 -15.61
N PHE A 648 36.55 25.26 -16.30
CA PHE A 648 36.56 26.61 -16.89
C PHE A 648 35.52 26.76 -17.99
N ILE A 649 35.22 25.71 -18.76
CA ILE A 649 34.14 25.74 -19.75
C ILE A 649 32.79 26.01 -19.07
N GLY A 650 32.50 25.32 -17.97
CA GLY A 650 31.27 25.53 -17.19
C GLY A 650 31.21 26.93 -16.59
N LEU A 651 32.31 27.38 -15.99
CA LEU A 651 32.42 28.72 -15.38
C LEU A 651 32.24 29.84 -16.41
N ILE A 652 32.92 29.77 -17.57
CA ILE A 652 32.80 30.77 -18.64
C ILE A 652 31.37 30.84 -19.16
N THR A 653 30.69 29.69 -19.25
CA THR A 653 29.28 29.63 -19.66
C THR A 653 28.39 30.39 -18.68
N THR A 654 28.54 30.13 -17.38
CA THR A 654 27.79 30.80 -16.32
C THR A 654 28.09 32.30 -16.26
N VAL A 655 29.36 32.70 -16.41
CA VAL A 655 29.77 34.12 -16.44
C VAL A 655 29.23 34.83 -17.68
N SER A 656 29.23 34.18 -18.85
CA SER A 656 28.67 34.74 -20.09
C SER A 656 27.17 35.00 -19.95
N MET A 657 26.42 34.07 -19.34
CA MET A 657 25.01 34.28 -19.03
C MET A 657 24.83 35.44 -18.04
N ALA A 658 25.64 35.51 -16.99
CA ALA A 658 25.58 36.59 -16.01
C ALA A 658 25.86 37.97 -16.63
N ILE A 659 26.86 38.09 -17.50
CA ILE A 659 27.16 39.33 -18.23
C ILE A 659 25.99 39.74 -19.11
N GLN A 660 25.36 38.80 -19.82
CA GLN A 660 24.18 39.09 -20.64
C GLN A 660 22.99 39.54 -19.79
N VAL A 661 22.77 38.94 -18.62
CA VAL A 661 21.77 39.43 -17.65
C VAL A 661 22.10 40.87 -17.25
N LEU A 662 23.35 41.15 -16.86
CA LEU A 662 23.76 42.48 -16.42
C LEU A 662 23.62 43.55 -17.51
N ILE A 663 24.01 43.27 -18.76
CA ILE A 663 23.85 44.17 -19.92
C ILE A 663 22.37 44.40 -20.28
N ARG A 664 21.48 43.49 -19.90
CA ARG A 664 20.03 43.64 -20.15
C ARG A 664 19.30 44.35 -19.03
N VAL A 665 19.87 44.32 -17.83
CA VAL A 665 19.32 44.96 -16.62
C VAL A 665 19.83 46.38 -16.43
N TYR A 666 21.07 46.67 -16.84
CA TYR A 666 21.69 48.00 -16.87
C TYR A 666 21.84 48.49 -18.31
#